data_AF-A0A3D3R0K7-F1
#
_entry.id   AF-A0A3D3R0K7-F1
#
_cell.length_a   1.000
_cell.length_b   1.000
_cell.length_c   1.000
_cell.angle_alpha   90.00
_cell.angle_beta   90.00
_cell.angle_gamma   90.00
#
_symmetry.space_group_name_H-M   'P 1'
#
loop_
_entity.id
_entity.type
_entity.pdbx_description
1 polymer ?
#
loop_
_entity_poly.entity_id
_entity_poly.type
_entity_poly.pdbx_seq_one_letter_code
_entity_poly.pdbx_strand_id
1 'polypeptide(L)'
;MYRRSIQSSFAFLLSMVSLLLWNETRCSAAKEKPEQPHVVFVVGTTHNLPRDTIPAFARRLEQHGFKTTVLLPEKTGKKENQREEVTGLKVLKEADVAVFYLRFQRLAPGEFAHLHDYIESGKPVIGLRTSTHAFDYQKGHPLEEWNQGFGKRVLGSEFLFDLSGETVVEHILEHRDHEVLNGVAAKFLDLGTLYQANPPADATPLLRGTGNSKRKGIFKNQFGTYELTGEMNFPVAWTWKNEWGSRVFTTTLGHEKSFGLDAFNRLLINAVHWCLEKPVGTTPERMAVANSAPNLKRPFELTQDHSPEAERKTFEMLPGYEVNLFAAEPMLVNPIHMTWDPQGRLWVICSTSYPQVSPGEKPNDQIVILEDTDGDGRADKSTVFADGLYVPTGLELGDGGVYVANAPDLLFLKDTNGDGKADHREVILTGFATEDNHHSISAWRWGPGGWLYFQEGTFMHTQVETPYGTVRLENGGVFQFQPRTLKLNVFADYRASNPWGHMFDDWGQSFVIDNPRLYFSAPLTANSRAKLGYDASGQGTKQCGGEFVASGHFPPEVQGEIWTNQYKSHVVARYEVSDDGAGYTIKGLDPLIQSSSSYFRPVDLKMGPDGAAYILDWYNPLIGHMQHSFRDERRDTTHGRVWRVTHKSRPLVERPQLVGVPLANVVSHLRDPESFTRQQVKRVLYDADQQQAKQALDEWLLTLVPQEPNYDHHRLEALWCYQTIGVVNEELLREVLQAKDARARAAGMRVLRYWYPEIKNPLELVEAAIHDPHPRVRLEAILTAGYIPEPRSVTIAVKAIDAPMDRYLEHALKLTIDGLQSHWVEPQRQGKVTFEKPAHKNYALANLLSNESIEVIIDLLNAGSIDAELLQGPAQTVAERANANQLEPLVLSLVEVTREYKTQGGKGISPEALSILLNALDRAARERGVIPNGNIGSMLSRSAVVPGLPVQKSVARLIGSWKLTREGKRLQREINAAETDFEVKQLAAESLGMLGDAASLNYLKSLAESKKSMNQQLLGVYGLAAHDLKQAAKLLPAILKEDPKEEDPAWILTAFTRRKGGGAILAEELKAASLHPLVTSRIRQALIETGETSQTLIDAFGGAVMQDSLEAQLLKENVLELATAAREEGDAARGEQIFRRNELACMKCHSISNAGPVLGPDLAAIGSSSPPDYIVDSFLRPSKVIKEFYESIMV
;
A
#
# COMPACT_ATOMS: atom_id res chain seq x y z
N MET A 1 48.23 71.59 -12.91
CA MET A 1 48.03 70.54 -13.92
C MET A 1 48.78 69.23 -13.60
N TYR A 2 48.87 68.84 -12.30
CA TYR A 2 49.63 67.67 -11.84
C TYR A 2 48.90 66.90 -10.72
N ARG A 3 47.56 66.95 -10.71
CA ARG A 3 46.70 66.25 -9.73
C ARG A 3 45.55 65.44 -10.36
N ARG A 4 45.44 65.42 -11.70
CA ARG A 4 44.37 64.70 -12.42
C ARG A 4 44.82 63.44 -13.18
N SER A 5 46.11 63.12 -13.27
CA SER A 5 46.58 61.87 -13.92
C SER A 5 46.87 60.71 -12.96
N ILE A 6 46.91 60.96 -11.65
CA ILE A 6 47.17 59.91 -10.64
C ILE A 6 45.88 59.19 -10.24
N GLN A 7 44.71 59.86 -10.28
CA GLN A 7 43.42 59.21 -9.95
C GLN A 7 42.88 58.32 -11.09
N SER A 8 43.15 58.65 -12.36
CA SER A 8 42.72 57.81 -13.50
C SER A 8 43.58 56.55 -13.63
N SER A 9 44.88 56.63 -13.32
CA SER A 9 45.77 55.46 -13.36
C SER A 9 45.53 54.50 -12.17
N PHE A 10 45.13 55.01 -11.00
CA PHE A 10 44.77 54.18 -9.84
C PHE A 10 43.42 53.48 -10.01
N ALA A 11 42.43 54.13 -10.64
CA ALA A 11 41.14 53.51 -10.93
C ALA A 11 41.26 52.41 -12.00
N PHE A 12 42.13 52.61 -13.01
CA PHE A 12 42.38 51.59 -14.04
C PHE A 12 43.18 50.39 -13.49
N LEU A 13 44.18 50.61 -12.64
CA LEU A 13 44.90 49.52 -11.96
C LEU A 13 44.03 48.79 -10.94
N LEU A 14 43.16 49.47 -10.17
CA LEU A 14 42.20 48.77 -9.31
C LEU A 14 41.19 47.98 -10.13
N SER A 15 40.74 48.47 -11.28
CA SER A 15 39.83 47.73 -12.17
C SER A 15 40.48 46.52 -12.84
N MET A 16 41.78 46.59 -13.19
CA MET A 16 42.52 45.45 -13.73
C MET A 16 42.92 44.44 -12.66
N VAL A 17 43.29 44.88 -11.45
CA VAL A 17 43.57 43.97 -10.33
C VAL A 17 42.28 43.32 -9.83
N SER A 18 41.15 44.04 -9.84
CA SER A 18 39.85 43.43 -9.53
C SER A 18 39.35 42.53 -10.66
N LEU A 19 39.60 42.80 -11.95
CA LEU A 19 39.29 41.86 -13.04
C LEU A 19 40.22 40.63 -13.07
N LEU A 20 41.50 40.77 -12.73
CA LEU A 20 42.44 39.64 -12.64
C LEU A 20 42.16 38.79 -11.39
N LEU A 21 41.79 39.41 -10.27
CA LEU A 21 41.30 38.68 -9.09
C LEU A 21 39.90 38.10 -9.32
N TRP A 22 39.04 38.70 -10.17
CA TRP A 22 37.75 38.11 -10.55
C TRP A 22 37.91 36.93 -11.51
N ASN A 23 38.87 36.97 -12.43
CA ASN A 23 39.11 35.88 -13.38
C ASN A 23 39.92 34.72 -12.79
N GLU A 24 40.88 34.95 -11.89
CA GLU A 24 41.55 33.85 -11.18
C GLU A 24 40.64 33.15 -10.15
N THR A 25 39.67 33.86 -9.57
CA THR A 25 38.66 33.22 -8.70
C THR A 25 37.53 32.52 -9.45
N ARG A 26 37.32 32.78 -10.75
CA ARG A 26 36.33 32.07 -11.59
C ARG A 26 36.90 30.93 -12.44
N CYS A 27 38.21 30.88 -12.67
CA CYS A 27 38.83 29.78 -13.43
C CYS A 27 39.34 28.60 -12.59
N SER A 28 39.18 28.60 -11.25
CA SER A 28 39.40 27.39 -10.41
C SER A 28 38.15 26.88 -9.68
N ALA A 29 36.98 27.48 -9.94
CA ALA A 29 35.71 27.01 -9.41
C ALA A 29 34.76 26.56 -10.54
N ALA A 30 35.25 25.66 -11.40
CA ALA A 30 34.37 24.58 -11.79
C ALA A 30 33.98 23.91 -10.47
N LYS A 31 32.78 24.20 -9.95
CA LYS A 31 32.21 23.42 -8.85
C LYS A 31 32.11 22.00 -9.39
N GLU A 32 33.11 21.19 -9.08
CA GLU A 32 32.94 19.74 -9.03
C GLU A 32 31.61 19.51 -8.31
N LYS A 33 30.71 18.75 -8.93
CA LYS A 33 29.55 18.24 -8.21
C LYS A 33 30.09 17.69 -6.88
N PRO A 34 29.54 18.06 -5.72
CA PRO A 34 29.99 17.46 -4.47
C PRO A 34 29.91 15.95 -4.64
N GLU A 35 31.06 15.28 -4.54
CA GLU A 35 31.16 13.85 -4.78
C GLU A 35 30.23 13.16 -3.76
N GLN A 36 29.28 12.37 -4.26
CA GLN A 36 28.35 11.66 -3.39
C GLN A 36 29.15 10.65 -2.56
N PRO A 37 28.97 10.61 -1.22
CA PRO A 37 29.70 9.66 -0.39
C PRO A 37 29.40 8.23 -0.84
N HIS A 38 30.44 7.42 -0.94
CA HIS A 38 30.38 6.10 -1.52
C HIS A 38 30.19 5.02 -0.43
N VAL A 39 29.02 4.39 -0.45
CA VAL A 39 28.65 3.27 0.41
C VAL A 39 28.93 1.96 -0.33
N VAL A 40 29.84 1.14 0.19
CA VAL A 40 30.14 -0.17 -0.39
C VAL A 40 29.55 -1.27 0.48
N PHE A 41 28.62 -2.04 -0.08
CA PHE A 41 28.07 -3.23 0.54
C PHE A 41 28.90 -4.46 0.17
N VAL A 42 29.38 -5.17 1.18
CA VAL A 42 30.12 -6.43 1.03
C VAL A 42 29.26 -7.58 1.54
N VAL A 43 28.64 -8.31 0.62
CA VAL A 43 27.72 -9.41 0.93
C VAL A 43 28.40 -10.74 0.70
N GLY A 44 28.64 -11.49 1.77
CA GLY A 44 29.30 -12.79 1.78
C GLY A 44 28.43 -13.84 2.44
N THR A 45 27.14 -13.85 2.14
CA THR A 45 26.19 -14.85 2.65
C THR A 45 24.99 -14.97 1.73
N THR A 46 24.41 -16.17 1.64
CA THR A 46 23.08 -16.42 1.03
C THR A 46 21.98 -16.53 2.09
N HIS A 47 22.37 -16.62 3.38
CA HIS A 47 21.44 -16.72 4.49
C HIS A 47 20.67 -15.41 4.67
N ASN A 48 19.34 -15.50 4.83
CA ASN A 48 18.39 -14.36 4.88
C ASN A 48 18.26 -13.56 3.56
N LEU A 49 18.50 -14.21 2.42
CA LEU A 49 18.24 -13.67 1.07
C LEU A 49 18.81 -12.25 0.78
N PRO A 50 20.07 -11.93 1.15
CA PRO A 50 20.62 -10.59 0.98
C PRO A 50 20.77 -10.17 -0.50
N ARG A 51 20.75 -11.13 -1.43
CA ARG A 51 20.75 -10.87 -2.86
C ARG A 51 19.49 -10.11 -3.32
N ASP A 52 18.39 -10.27 -2.60
CA ASP A 52 17.13 -9.58 -2.89
C ASP A 52 17.03 -8.28 -2.09
N THR A 53 17.45 -8.30 -0.82
CA THR A 53 17.25 -7.16 0.09
C THR A 53 18.30 -6.06 -0.02
N ILE A 54 19.58 -6.39 -0.20
CA ILE A 54 20.67 -5.39 -0.21
C ILE A 54 20.64 -4.50 -1.46
N PRO A 55 20.45 -5.02 -2.70
CA PRO A 55 20.32 -4.15 -3.86
C PRO A 55 19.10 -3.21 -3.78
N ALA A 56 18.00 -3.67 -3.16
CA ALA A 56 16.83 -2.82 -2.93
C ALA A 56 17.13 -1.69 -1.92
N PHE A 57 17.79 -2.02 -0.80
CA PHE A 57 18.21 -1.03 0.18
C PHE A 57 19.27 -0.05 -0.37
N ALA A 58 20.20 -0.53 -1.19
CA ALA A 58 21.22 0.30 -1.84
C ALA A 58 20.57 1.38 -2.72
N ARG A 59 19.59 1.02 -3.56
CA ARG A 59 18.80 1.99 -4.34
C ARG A 59 18.08 3.02 -3.46
N ARG A 60 17.60 2.60 -2.28
CA ARG A 60 17.00 3.52 -1.30
C ARG A 60 18.03 4.52 -0.76
N LEU A 61 19.25 4.11 -0.46
CA LEU A 61 20.33 5.03 -0.08
C LEU A 61 20.71 6.00 -1.21
N GLU A 62 20.62 5.58 -2.48
CA GLU A 62 20.88 6.48 -3.61
C GLU A 62 19.89 7.65 -3.64
N GLN A 63 18.63 7.42 -3.25
CA GLN A 63 17.62 8.48 -3.08
C GLN A 63 17.98 9.45 -1.96
N HIS A 64 18.81 9.04 -0.99
CA HIS A 64 19.34 9.89 0.08
C HIS A 64 20.67 10.57 -0.28
N GLY A 65 21.07 10.54 -1.56
CA GLY A 65 22.24 11.28 -2.07
C GLY A 65 23.58 10.54 -1.89
N PHE A 66 23.55 9.23 -1.69
CA PHE A 66 24.75 8.38 -1.63
C PHE A 66 25.03 7.69 -2.97
N LYS A 67 26.30 7.46 -3.29
CA LYS A 67 26.70 6.52 -4.34
C LYS A 67 26.77 5.14 -3.71
N THR A 68 26.24 4.09 -4.35
CA THR A 68 26.34 2.73 -3.80
C THR A 68 27.03 1.74 -4.73
N THR A 69 27.80 0.81 -4.15
CA THR A 69 28.30 -0.39 -4.84
C THR A 69 27.95 -1.61 -4.01
N VAL A 70 27.39 -2.65 -4.65
CA VAL A 70 27.04 -3.90 -3.97
C VAL A 70 27.87 -5.06 -4.53
N LEU A 71 28.72 -5.65 -3.68
CA LEU A 71 29.45 -6.88 -3.98
C LEU A 71 28.61 -8.07 -3.53
N LEU A 72 28.20 -8.91 -4.49
CA LEU A 72 27.45 -10.15 -4.28
C LEU A 72 28.32 -11.36 -4.67
N PRO A 73 28.13 -12.53 -4.05
CA PRO A 73 28.85 -13.74 -4.43
C PRO A 73 28.42 -14.26 -5.82
N GLU A 74 29.33 -14.86 -6.59
CA GLU A 74 29.05 -15.41 -7.93
C GLU A 74 28.19 -16.70 -7.86
N LYS A 75 27.23 -16.84 -8.79
CA LYS A 75 26.26 -17.94 -8.82
C LYS A 75 26.93 -19.23 -9.32
N THR A 76 27.39 -20.09 -8.42
CA THR A 76 27.76 -21.47 -8.78
C THR A 76 26.58 -22.38 -8.45
N GLY A 77 25.97 -23.05 -9.43
CA GLY A 77 24.69 -23.77 -9.26
C GLY A 77 24.73 -25.04 -8.38
N LYS A 78 25.21 -24.95 -7.13
CA LYS A 78 25.19 -26.01 -6.12
C LYS A 78 24.46 -25.55 -4.85
N LYS A 79 23.94 -26.50 -4.07
CA LYS A 79 23.02 -26.35 -2.90
C LYS A 79 23.35 -25.16 -1.97
N GLU A 80 22.30 -24.54 -1.40
CA GLU A 80 22.24 -23.41 -0.44
C GLU A 80 23.22 -23.39 0.75
N ASN A 81 23.97 -24.47 0.99
CA ASN A 81 24.93 -24.58 2.10
C ASN A 81 26.42 -24.56 1.65
N GLN A 82 26.72 -24.29 0.37
CA GLN A 82 28.11 -24.09 -0.07
C GLN A 82 28.53 -22.63 0.10
N ARG A 83 29.72 -22.44 0.68
CA ARG A 83 30.30 -21.15 1.05
C ARG A 83 30.79 -20.45 -0.21
N GLU A 84 30.05 -19.47 -0.70
CA GLU A 84 30.45 -18.67 -1.85
C GLU A 84 31.39 -17.55 -1.38
N GLU A 85 32.57 -17.45 -1.99
CA GLU A 85 33.61 -16.48 -1.64
C GLU A 85 33.30 -15.12 -2.29
N VAL A 86 33.31 -14.04 -1.50
CA VAL A 86 33.17 -12.68 -2.05
C VAL A 86 34.49 -12.27 -2.71
N THR A 87 34.43 -11.68 -3.90
CA THR A 87 35.60 -11.19 -4.64
C THR A 87 35.41 -9.72 -5.02
N GLY A 88 36.49 -9.06 -5.45
CA GLY A 88 36.42 -7.66 -5.88
C GLY A 88 36.53 -6.65 -4.74
N LEU A 89 37.11 -7.05 -3.59
CA LEU A 89 37.23 -6.20 -2.41
C LEU A 89 38.13 -4.97 -2.61
N LYS A 90 38.86 -4.90 -3.72
CA LYS A 90 39.67 -3.73 -4.10
C LYS A 90 38.86 -2.43 -4.14
N VAL A 91 37.55 -2.48 -4.42
CA VAL A 91 36.67 -1.31 -4.44
C VAL A 91 36.54 -0.62 -3.06
N LEU A 92 36.83 -1.33 -1.96
CA LEU A 92 36.83 -0.74 -0.62
C LEU A 92 37.79 0.44 -0.48
N LYS A 93 38.84 0.54 -1.32
CA LYS A 93 39.73 1.70 -1.36
C LYS A 93 38.99 3.01 -1.64
N GLU A 94 37.91 2.93 -2.40
CA GLU A 94 37.05 4.05 -2.81
C GLU A 94 35.82 4.24 -1.91
N ALA A 95 35.64 3.41 -0.88
CA ALA A 95 34.50 3.51 0.02
C ALA A 95 34.72 4.61 1.07
N ASP A 96 33.67 5.39 1.34
CA ASP A 96 33.60 6.29 2.50
C ASP A 96 32.99 5.58 3.72
N VAL A 97 32.12 4.59 3.49
CA VAL A 97 31.61 3.67 4.51
C VAL A 97 31.41 2.29 3.90
N ALA A 98 31.77 1.24 4.65
CA ALA A 98 31.58 -0.14 4.24
C ALA A 98 30.51 -0.81 5.11
N VAL A 99 29.55 -1.47 4.45
CA VAL A 99 28.49 -2.24 5.09
C VAL A 99 28.78 -3.72 4.88
N PHE A 100 29.06 -4.44 5.97
CA PHE A 100 29.38 -5.86 5.91
C PHE A 100 28.17 -6.71 6.25
N TYR A 101 27.84 -7.64 5.35
CA TYR A 101 26.89 -8.73 5.55
C TYR A 101 27.57 -10.07 5.22
N LEU A 102 28.44 -10.52 6.13
CA LEU A 102 29.35 -11.66 5.93
C LEU A 102 28.99 -12.83 6.85
N ARG A 103 29.21 -14.07 6.39
CA ARG A 103 29.04 -15.25 7.24
C ARG A 103 29.99 -16.38 6.85
N PHE A 104 30.78 -16.87 7.80
CA PHE A 104 31.67 -18.05 7.64
C PHE A 104 32.53 -18.06 6.36
N GLN A 105 32.97 -16.88 5.94
CA GLN A 105 33.81 -16.65 4.77
C GLN A 105 35.22 -17.20 4.99
N ARG A 106 35.90 -17.50 3.88
CA ARG A 106 37.29 -17.95 3.83
C ARG A 106 38.01 -17.22 2.71
N LEU A 107 38.18 -15.91 2.88
CA LEU A 107 38.79 -15.08 1.85
C LEU A 107 40.24 -15.50 1.64
N ALA A 108 40.64 -15.59 0.38
CA ALA A 108 42.04 -15.70 0.01
C ALA A 108 42.83 -14.53 0.64
N PRO A 109 44.10 -14.73 1.08
CA PRO A 109 44.88 -13.69 1.74
C PRO A 109 44.96 -12.35 0.99
N GLY A 110 44.92 -12.37 -0.35
CA GLY A 110 44.90 -11.15 -1.17
C GLY A 110 43.59 -10.36 -1.09
N GLU A 111 42.44 -11.04 -1.11
CA GLU A 111 41.12 -10.41 -0.94
C GLU A 111 40.94 -9.92 0.51
N PHE A 112 41.38 -10.72 1.48
CA PHE A 112 41.39 -10.33 2.89
C PHE A 112 42.23 -9.07 3.14
N ALA A 113 43.38 -8.93 2.45
CA ALA A 113 44.23 -7.75 2.58
C ALA A 113 43.48 -6.44 2.24
N HIS A 114 42.61 -6.44 1.22
CA HIS A 114 41.80 -5.24 0.90
C HIS A 114 40.79 -4.88 1.99
N LEU A 115 40.16 -5.89 2.61
CA LEU A 115 39.27 -5.70 3.74
C LEU A 115 40.05 -5.21 4.97
N HIS A 116 41.23 -5.78 5.21
CA HIS A 116 42.11 -5.39 6.31
C HIS A 116 42.61 -3.95 6.16
N ASP A 117 43.12 -3.59 4.98
CA ASP A 117 43.56 -2.22 4.66
C ASP A 117 42.44 -1.19 4.90
N TYR A 118 41.20 -1.53 4.54
CA TYR A 118 40.04 -0.66 4.78
C TYR A 118 39.79 -0.45 6.28
N ILE A 119 39.80 -1.52 7.07
CA ILE A 119 39.56 -1.46 8.52
C ILE A 119 40.68 -0.70 9.23
N GLU A 120 41.94 -0.94 8.87
CA GLU A 120 43.10 -0.25 9.45
C GLU A 120 43.14 1.24 9.10
N SER A 121 42.47 1.64 8.01
CA SER A 121 42.38 3.06 7.63
C SER A 121 41.54 3.91 8.59
N GLY A 122 40.80 3.29 9.51
CA GLY A 122 39.93 3.99 10.46
C GLY A 122 38.62 4.50 9.84
N LYS A 123 38.32 4.12 8.59
CA LYS A 123 37.08 4.52 7.91
C LYS A 123 35.84 3.86 8.55
N PRO A 124 34.68 4.52 8.50
CA PRO A 124 33.45 4.02 9.13
C PRO A 124 33.03 2.61 8.66
N VAL A 125 32.46 1.84 9.60
CA VAL A 125 32.03 0.45 9.37
C VAL A 125 30.60 0.25 9.87
N ILE A 126 29.79 -0.45 9.07
CA ILE A 126 28.46 -0.91 9.47
C ILE A 126 28.45 -2.43 9.42
N GLY A 127 28.12 -3.08 10.55
CA GLY A 127 27.97 -4.53 10.64
C GLY A 127 26.50 -4.94 10.70
N LEU A 128 26.04 -5.72 9.73
CA LEU A 128 24.71 -6.34 9.76
C LEU A 128 24.77 -7.75 10.35
N ARG A 129 23.58 -8.34 10.52
CA ARG A 129 23.42 -9.74 10.93
C ARG A 129 24.37 -10.68 10.20
N THR A 130 24.80 -11.68 10.96
CA THR A 130 25.85 -12.68 10.68
C THR A 130 27.29 -12.18 10.61
N SER A 131 27.54 -10.88 10.40
CA SER A 131 28.92 -10.36 10.34
C SER A 131 29.69 -10.47 11.66
N THR A 132 29.01 -10.67 12.79
CA THR A 132 29.63 -10.99 14.08
C THR A 132 30.34 -12.36 14.09
N HIS A 133 30.11 -13.19 13.07
CA HIS A 133 30.83 -14.43 12.77
C HIS A 133 31.18 -14.52 11.27
N ALA A 134 31.82 -13.45 10.77
CA ALA A 134 32.15 -13.29 9.37
C ALA A 134 33.05 -14.39 8.78
N PHE A 135 33.96 -15.01 9.56
CA PHE A 135 34.99 -15.92 9.04
C PHE A 135 35.02 -17.30 9.72
N ASP A 136 35.48 -18.33 8.99
CA ASP A 136 35.66 -19.71 9.49
C ASP A 136 36.86 -20.42 8.83
N TYR A 137 38.07 -19.89 9.04
CA TYR A 137 39.35 -20.48 8.64
C TYR A 137 39.71 -21.71 9.46
N GLN A 138 40.42 -22.66 8.85
CA GLN A 138 40.88 -23.87 9.54
C GLN A 138 42.00 -23.58 10.53
N LYS A 139 42.16 -24.45 11.53
CA LYS A 139 43.23 -24.38 12.52
C LYS A 139 44.62 -24.38 11.86
N GLY A 140 45.46 -23.42 12.21
CA GLY A 140 46.79 -23.18 11.63
C GLY A 140 46.80 -22.30 10.38
N HIS A 141 45.65 -21.81 9.91
CA HIS A 141 45.60 -20.85 8.80
C HIS A 141 46.13 -19.48 9.25
N PRO A 142 46.89 -18.73 8.42
CA PRO A 142 47.44 -17.42 8.81
C PRO A 142 46.39 -16.40 9.28
N LEU A 143 45.14 -16.56 8.83
CA LEU A 143 44.00 -15.70 9.19
C LEU A 143 43.06 -16.31 10.24
N GLU A 144 43.44 -17.41 10.91
CA GLU A 144 42.60 -18.09 11.90
C GLU A 144 42.10 -17.15 13.01
N GLU A 145 42.93 -16.18 13.43
CA GLU A 145 42.57 -15.19 14.45
C GLU A 145 41.32 -14.39 14.11
N TRP A 146 41.00 -14.21 12.82
CA TRP A 146 39.87 -13.41 12.34
C TRP A 146 38.52 -14.13 12.46
N ASN A 147 38.49 -15.43 12.73
CA ASN A 147 37.26 -16.19 12.98
C ASN A 147 36.43 -15.58 14.11
N GLN A 148 37.10 -15.12 15.17
CA GLN A 148 36.48 -14.35 16.27
C GLN A 148 36.94 -12.89 16.27
N GLY A 149 38.11 -12.62 15.67
CA GLY A 149 38.70 -11.29 15.62
C GLY A 149 37.84 -10.26 14.90
N PHE A 150 37.16 -10.61 13.79
CA PHE A 150 36.36 -9.62 13.06
C PHE A 150 35.17 -9.11 13.88
N GLY A 151 34.33 -10.01 14.39
CA GLY A 151 33.19 -9.63 15.22
C GLY A 151 33.63 -8.82 16.45
N LYS A 152 34.66 -9.30 17.16
CA LYS A 152 35.13 -8.69 18.40
C LYS A 152 35.86 -7.36 18.22
N ARG A 153 36.88 -7.32 17.34
CA ARG A 153 37.77 -6.15 17.15
C ARG A 153 37.16 -5.10 16.25
N VAL A 154 36.32 -5.49 15.27
CA VAL A 154 35.76 -4.56 14.26
C VAL A 154 34.33 -4.14 14.63
N LEU A 155 33.47 -5.10 15.01
CA LEU A 155 32.05 -4.83 15.26
C LEU A 155 31.68 -4.68 16.75
N GLY A 156 32.61 -5.02 17.65
CA GLY A 156 32.46 -4.89 19.09
C GLY A 156 31.90 -6.15 19.76
N SER A 157 31.47 -7.15 18.99
CA SER A 157 31.05 -8.41 19.57
C SER A 157 31.12 -9.59 18.61
N GLU A 158 31.68 -10.70 19.09
CA GLU A 158 31.53 -12.02 18.47
C GLU A 158 30.11 -12.58 18.61
N PHE A 159 29.75 -13.49 17.70
CA PHE A 159 28.55 -14.31 17.85
C PHE A 159 28.75 -15.38 18.93
N LEU A 160 27.82 -15.45 19.89
CA LEU A 160 27.85 -16.46 20.95
C LEU A 160 26.86 -17.59 20.69
N PHE A 161 25.57 -17.25 20.54
CA PHE A 161 24.50 -18.17 20.16
C PHE A 161 23.26 -17.37 19.74
N ASP A 162 22.28 -18.03 19.13
CA ASP A 162 20.96 -17.48 18.84
C ASP A 162 19.85 -18.23 19.57
N LEU A 163 18.73 -17.54 19.75
CA LEU A 163 17.50 -18.11 20.29
C LEU A 163 16.59 -18.58 19.14
N SER A 164 15.30 -18.77 19.44
CA SER A 164 14.30 -19.21 18.47
C SER A 164 13.09 -18.30 18.48
N GLY A 165 12.47 -18.11 17.32
CA GLY A 165 11.28 -17.27 17.19
C GLY A 165 11.61 -15.81 16.93
N GLU A 166 10.59 -14.97 17.09
CA GLU A 166 10.62 -13.54 16.77
C GLU A 166 11.30 -12.76 17.90
N THR A 167 11.84 -11.59 17.56
CA THR A 167 12.51 -10.68 18.47
C THR A 167 11.69 -9.41 18.62
N VAL A 168 11.22 -9.12 19.83
CA VAL A 168 10.65 -7.81 20.16
C VAL A 168 11.79 -6.85 20.39
N VAL A 169 11.89 -5.79 19.60
CA VAL A 169 12.96 -4.79 19.66
C VAL A 169 12.44 -3.52 20.31
N GLU A 170 13.19 -2.98 21.27
CA GLU A 170 12.87 -1.77 22.03
C GLU A 170 14.08 -0.84 22.13
N HIS A 171 13.81 0.47 22.23
CA HIS A 171 14.84 1.46 22.55
C HIS A 171 15.37 1.24 23.97
N ILE A 172 16.69 1.38 24.14
CA ILE A 172 17.29 1.48 25.48
C ILE A 172 17.06 2.90 25.98
N LEU A 173 16.27 3.03 27.07
CA LEU A 173 15.78 4.32 27.57
C LEU A 173 16.88 5.35 27.80
N GLU A 174 18.05 4.93 28.28
CA GLU A 174 19.21 5.79 28.55
C GLU A 174 19.82 6.43 27.28
N HIS A 175 19.58 5.83 26.11
CA HIS A 175 20.16 6.24 24.83
C HIS A 175 19.10 6.58 23.78
N ARG A 176 17.82 6.72 24.18
CA ARG A 176 16.69 6.97 23.28
C ARG A 176 16.80 8.25 22.46
N ASP A 177 17.57 9.22 22.95
CA ASP A 177 17.78 10.54 22.32
C ASP A 177 19.00 10.54 21.38
N HIS A 178 19.65 9.37 21.18
CA HIS A 178 20.78 9.24 20.26
C HIS A 178 20.31 9.42 18.81
N GLU A 179 21.02 10.24 18.02
CA GLU A 179 20.58 10.66 16.68
C GLU A 179 20.31 9.50 15.70
N VAL A 180 21.01 8.36 15.86
CA VAL A 180 20.75 7.14 15.06
C VAL A 180 19.31 6.60 15.24
N LEU A 181 18.66 6.89 16.36
CA LEU A 181 17.29 6.48 16.65
C LEU A 181 16.22 7.49 16.15
N ASN A 182 16.62 8.59 15.50
CA ASN A 182 15.68 9.60 14.98
C ASN A 182 14.72 8.99 13.95
N GLY A 183 13.43 8.92 14.30
CA GLY A 183 12.40 8.31 13.46
C GLY A 183 12.40 6.77 13.45
N VAL A 184 13.20 6.12 14.30
CA VAL A 184 13.12 4.67 14.54
C VAL A 184 12.01 4.41 15.56
N ALA A 185 11.15 3.43 15.30
CA ALA A 185 10.05 3.11 16.19
C ALA A 185 10.56 2.64 17.57
N ALA A 186 10.02 3.22 18.65
CA ALA A 186 10.45 2.94 20.02
C ALA A 186 10.32 1.45 20.42
N LYS A 187 9.39 0.74 19.79
CA LYS A 187 9.17 -0.70 19.91
C LYS A 187 8.66 -1.29 18.59
N PHE A 188 9.25 -2.38 18.11
CA PHE A 188 8.81 -3.08 16.90
C PHE A 188 9.12 -4.58 16.98
N LEU A 189 8.42 -5.39 16.19
CA LEU A 189 8.63 -6.83 16.12
C LEU A 189 9.48 -7.18 14.90
N ASP A 190 10.65 -7.76 15.12
CA ASP A 190 11.50 -8.33 14.07
C ASP A 190 11.30 -9.85 14.03
N LEU A 191 11.01 -10.40 12.85
CA LEU A 191 10.73 -11.82 12.70
C LEU A 191 12.01 -12.70 12.68
N GLY A 192 13.19 -12.08 12.77
CA GLY A 192 14.46 -12.75 12.95
C GLY A 192 14.71 -13.21 14.38
N THR A 193 15.56 -14.22 14.54
CA THR A 193 15.94 -14.75 15.86
C THR A 193 16.87 -13.82 16.63
N LEU A 194 16.70 -13.76 17.95
CA LEU A 194 17.53 -12.94 18.84
C LEU A 194 18.94 -13.55 18.97
N TYR A 195 19.97 -12.78 18.60
CA TYR A 195 21.38 -13.16 18.78
C TYR A 195 21.90 -12.65 20.13
N GLN A 196 22.62 -13.51 20.83
CA GLN A 196 23.39 -13.09 21.99
C GLN A 196 24.68 -12.42 21.53
N ALA A 197 24.88 -11.17 21.95
CA ALA A 197 26.06 -10.36 21.70
C ALA A 197 26.44 -9.60 22.99
N ASN A 198 27.74 -9.50 23.24
CA ASN A 198 28.36 -8.74 24.31
C ASN A 198 29.16 -7.57 23.72
N PRO A 199 28.53 -6.42 23.44
CA PRO A 199 29.28 -5.24 23.01
C PRO A 199 30.28 -4.79 24.11
N PRO A 200 31.34 -4.05 23.76
CA PRO A 200 32.37 -3.62 24.71
C PRO A 200 31.78 -2.62 25.71
N ALA A 201 32.42 -2.45 26.87
CA ALA A 201 31.90 -1.60 27.95
C ALA A 201 31.79 -0.11 27.58
N ASP A 202 32.58 0.34 26.60
CA ASP A 202 32.58 1.71 26.05
C ASP A 202 31.69 1.85 24.80
N ALA A 203 31.00 0.80 24.37
CA ALA A 203 29.95 0.91 23.36
C ALA A 203 28.68 1.53 23.95
N THR A 204 27.94 2.21 23.08
CA THR A 204 26.62 2.77 23.38
C THR A 204 25.55 1.84 22.79
N PRO A 205 24.90 0.99 23.59
CA PRO A 205 23.84 0.12 23.11
C PRO A 205 22.56 0.93 22.87
N LEU A 206 22.02 0.87 21.66
CA LEU A 206 20.87 1.69 21.25
C LEU A 206 19.55 0.93 21.35
N LEU A 207 19.55 -0.35 20.98
CA LEU A 207 18.36 -1.20 20.94
C LEU A 207 18.58 -2.48 21.74
N ARG A 208 17.53 -2.94 22.42
CA ARG A 208 17.45 -4.21 23.12
C ARG A 208 16.43 -5.10 22.42
N GLY A 209 16.77 -6.36 22.21
CA GLY A 209 15.87 -7.39 21.72
C GLY A 209 15.46 -8.34 22.84
N THR A 210 14.19 -8.70 22.87
CA THR A 210 13.57 -9.68 23.75
C THR A 210 13.12 -10.88 22.94
N GLY A 211 13.53 -12.08 23.34
CA GLY A 211 13.22 -13.31 22.62
C GLY A 211 13.12 -14.51 23.56
N ASN A 212 12.49 -15.57 23.07
CA ASN A 212 12.24 -16.77 23.87
C ASN A 212 13.21 -17.91 23.52
N SER A 213 13.76 -18.55 24.55
CA SER A 213 14.55 -19.77 24.36
C SER A 213 13.65 -21.00 24.44
N LYS A 214 13.67 -21.83 23.38
CA LYS A 214 13.11 -23.20 23.43
C LYS A 214 13.87 -24.12 24.40
N ARG A 215 15.10 -23.77 24.77
CA ARG A 215 15.97 -24.54 25.68
C ARG A 215 16.06 -23.81 27.03
N LYS A 216 15.74 -24.48 28.14
CA LYS A 216 15.89 -23.92 29.50
C LYS A 216 17.01 -24.65 30.25
N GLY A 217 17.78 -23.92 31.06
CA GLY A 217 18.87 -24.45 31.88
C GLY A 217 20.27 -24.15 31.31
N ILE A 218 21.28 -24.88 31.79
CA ILE A 218 22.69 -24.62 31.47
C ILE A 218 23.00 -25.09 30.04
N PHE A 219 23.32 -24.14 29.17
CA PHE A 219 23.79 -24.33 27.80
C PHE A 219 25.30 -24.13 27.70
N LYS A 220 26.03 -25.13 27.21
CA LYS A 220 27.48 -25.06 26.97
C LYS A 220 27.76 -25.11 25.48
N ASN A 221 28.57 -24.18 24.99
CA ASN A 221 29.11 -24.20 23.64
C ASN A 221 30.61 -23.86 23.66
N GLN A 222 31.22 -23.69 22.49
CA GLN A 222 32.64 -23.37 22.36
C GLN A 222 33.04 -21.98 22.93
N PHE A 223 32.07 -21.10 23.17
CA PHE A 223 32.28 -19.74 23.67
C PHE A 223 32.06 -19.61 25.18
N GLY A 224 31.40 -20.59 25.82
CA GLY A 224 31.23 -20.58 27.26
C GLY A 224 30.07 -21.42 27.78
N THR A 225 29.74 -21.17 29.04
CA THR A 225 28.56 -21.75 29.72
C THR A 225 27.58 -20.61 29.99
N TYR A 226 26.34 -20.76 29.53
CA TYR A 226 25.27 -19.77 29.63
C TYR A 226 24.05 -20.40 30.28
N GLU A 227 23.34 -19.65 31.10
CA GLU A 227 22.04 -20.08 31.63
C GLU A 227 20.94 -19.51 30.73
N LEU A 228 20.15 -20.39 30.11
CA LEU A 228 19.03 -19.99 29.25
C LEU A 228 17.73 -20.00 30.08
N THR A 229 17.14 -18.83 30.27
CA THR A 229 15.80 -18.67 30.86
C THR A 229 14.73 -18.68 29.76
N GLY A 230 13.44 -18.69 30.14
CA GLY A 230 12.34 -18.68 29.17
C GLY A 230 12.39 -17.47 28.23
N GLU A 231 12.36 -16.27 28.81
CA GLU A 231 12.58 -15.00 28.12
C GLU A 231 14.02 -14.54 28.36
N MET A 232 14.67 -13.99 27.33
CA MET A 232 16.04 -13.48 27.35
C MET A 232 16.09 -12.12 26.66
N ASN A 233 16.97 -11.23 27.12
CA ASN A 233 17.06 -9.85 26.64
C ASN A 233 18.51 -9.44 26.33
N PHE A 234 18.82 -9.14 25.06
CA PHE A 234 20.19 -8.83 24.61
C PHE A 234 20.26 -7.54 23.78
N PRO A 235 21.40 -6.82 23.76
CA PRO A 235 21.60 -5.71 22.83
C PRO A 235 21.53 -6.20 21.37
N VAL A 236 20.78 -5.48 20.53
CA VAL A 236 20.62 -5.82 19.10
C VAL A 236 21.08 -4.72 18.15
N ALA A 237 21.38 -3.52 18.65
CA ALA A 237 22.09 -2.48 17.91
C ALA A 237 22.92 -1.62 18.86
N TRP A 238 24.13 -1.25 18.45
CA TRP A 238 25.04 -0.40 19.24
C TRP A 238 25.99 0.39 18.34
N THR A 239 26.49 1.50 18.88
CA THR A 239 27.57 2.29 18.27
C THR A 239 28.81 2.25 19.14
N TRP A 240 30.00 2.21 18.55
CA TRP A 240 31.27 2.26 19.28
C TRP A 240 32.43 2.74 18.39
N LYS A 241 33.61 2.91 18.98
CA LYS A 241 34.86 3.14 18.25
C LYS A 241 35.75 1.91 18.35
N ASN A 242 36.10 1.33 17.21
CA ASN A 242 36.99 0.16 17.19
C ASN A 242 38.44 0.54 17.48
N GLU A 243 39.33 -0.45 17.59
CA GLU A 243 40.75 -0.25 17.94
C GLU A 243 41.55 0.60 16.91
N TRP A 244 41.02 0.76 15.69
CA TRP A 244 41.58 1.62 14.63
C TRP A 244 40.92 3.00 14.57
N GLY A 245 40.03 3.33 15.52
CA GLY A 245 39.37 4.63 15.63
C GLY A 245 38.15 4.82 14.72
N SER A 246 37.67 3.76 14.06
CA SER A 246 36.52 3.83 13.15
C SER A 246 35.22 4.10 13.92
N ARG A 247 34.33 4.96 13.40
CA ARG A 247 32.92 5.01 13.85
C ARG A 247 32.19 3.77 13.36
N VAL A 248 31.80 2.91 14.30
CA VAL A 248 31.15 1.64 13.97
C VAL A 248 29.72 1.61 14.49
N PHE A 249 28.79 1.28 13.60
CA PHE A 249 27.44 0.87 13.96
C PHE A 249 27.29 -0.63 13.70
N THR A 250 26.84 -1.38 14.70
CA THR A 250 26.59 -2.83 14.55
C THR A 250 25.17 -3.14 14.94
N THR A 251 24.51 -4.00 14.15
CA THR A 251 23.23 -4.59 14.52
C THR A 251 23.21 -6.08 14.24
N THR A 252 22.56 -6.84 15.13
CA THR A 252 22.27 -8.26 14.94
C THR A 252 20.94 -8.49 14.20
N LEU A 253 20.25 -7.41 13.83
CA LEU A 253 19.10 -7.39 12.93
C LEU A 253 19.55 -7.43 11.45
N GLY A 254 18.63 -7.79 10.55
CA GLY A 254 18.93 -7.97 9.13
C GLY A 254 18.46 -9.31 8.56
N HIS A 255 17.49 -9.97 9.20
CA HIS A 255 16.75 -11.06 8.57
C HIS A 255 16.04 -10.55 7.30
N GLU A 256 15.65 -11.42 6.37
CA GLU A 256 15.05 -10.99 5.08
C GLU A 256 13.84 -10.07 5.31
N LYS A 257 13.05 -10.40 6.35
CA LYS A 257 11.86 -9.65 6.77
C LYS A 257 12.19 -8.35 7.50
N SER A 258 13.39 -8.20 8.08
CA SER A 258 13.82 -6.94 8.71
C SER A 258 13.84 -5.81 7.69
N PHE A 259 14.23 -6.08 6.43
CA PHE A 259 14.25 -5.08 5.36
C PHE A 259 12.85 -4.66 4.88
N GLY A 260 11.79 -5.37 5.27
CA GLY A 260 10.41 -4.93 5.11
C GLY A 260 9.92 -3.99 6.23
N LEU A 261 10.70 -3.80 7.30
CA LEU A 261 10.34 -2.93 8.42
C LEU A 261 10.90 -1.52 8.21
N ASP A 262 10.03 -0.52 8.31
CA ASP A 262 10.45 0.89 8.21
C ASP A 262 11.42 1.27 9.33
N ALA A 263 11.18 0.78 10.55
CA ALA A 263 12.06 1.04 11.70
C ALA A 263 13.50 0.57 11.43
N PHE A 264 13.67 -0.59 10.80
CA PHE A 264 14.99 -1.13 10.47
C PHE A 264 15.64 -0.38 9.30
N ASN A 265 14.89 -0.07 8.24
CA ASN A 265 15.41 0.73 7.12
C ASN A 265 15.85 2.12 7.59
N ARG A 266 15.05 2.81 8.42
CA ARG A 266 15.40 4.11 8.99
C ARG A 266 16.62 4.02 9.89
N LEU A 267 16.72 2.98 10.73
CA LEU A 267 17.88 2.73 11.58
C LEU A 267 19.17 2.62 10.74
N LEU A 268 19.14 1.89 9.62
CA LEU A 268 20.30 1.73 8.74
C LEU A 268 20.66 3.02 7.99
N ILE A 269 19.68 3.76 7.48
CA ILE A 269 19.92 5.07 6.84
C ILE A 269 20.56 6.03 7.84
N ASN A 270 19.99 6.14 9.03
CA ASN A 270 20.51 6.97 10.11
C ASN A 270 21.94 6.53 10.51
N ALA A 271 22.20 5.23 10.55
CA ALA A 271 23.54 4.70 10.82
C ALA A 271 24.56 5.11 9.75
N VAL A 272 24.19 5.10 8.46
CA VAL A 272 25.05 5.59 7.37
C VAL A 272 25.38 7.08 7.54
N HIS A 273 24.37 7.91 7.80
CA HIS A 273 24.57 9.34 8.07
C HIS A 273 25.48 9.56 9.29
N TRP A 274 25.19 8.88 10.40
CA TRP A 274 25.95 8.96 11.64
C TRP A 274 27.41 8.52 11.47
N CYS A 275 27.64 7.42 10.77
CA CYS A 275 28.97 6.91 10.47
C CYS A 275 29.80 7.91 9.66
N LEU A 276 29.16 8.63 8.73
CA LEU A 276 29.78 9.65 7.88
C LEU A 276 29.82 11.05 8.52
N GLU A 277 29.42 11.18 9.80
CA GLU A 277 29.29 12.45 10.51
C GLU A 277 28.42 13.48 9.78
N LYS A 278 27.45 13.00 9.00
CA LYS A 278 26.46 13.83 8.33
C LYS A 278 25.26 14.02 9.24
N PRO A 279 24.52 15.14 9.12
CA PRO A 279 23.28 15.32 9.84
C PRO A 279 22.38 14.11 9.63
N VAL A 280 22.05 13.42 10.71
CA VAL A 280 20.96 12.45 10.72
C VAL A 280 19.69 13.28 10.76
N GLY A 281 18.83 13.16 9.74
CA GLY A 281 17.65 14.00 9.57
C GLY A 281 16.93 14.24 10.90
N THR A 282 16.86 15.50 11.33
CA THR A 282 16.34 15.92 12.63
C THR A 282 14.82 16.02 12.65
N THR A 283 14.14 15.64 11.58
CA THR A 283 12.69 15.54 11.59
C THR A 283 12.34 14.32 12.45
N PRO A 284 11.71 14.50 13.62
CA PRO A 284 11.01 13.39 14.24
C PRO A 284 9.87 13.03 13.30
N GLU A 285 10.12 12.18 12.31
CA GLU A 285 9.07 11.42 11.66
C GLU A 285 8.54 10.43 12.69
N ARG A 286 7.68 10.92 13.58
CA ARG A 286 6.24 10.73 13.49
C ARG A 286 5.74 9.82 12.34
N MET A 287 6.34 8.64 12.10
CA MET A 287 5.76 7.57 11.28
C MET A 287 4.54 6.90 11.94
N ALA A 288 4.03 7.49 13.03
CA ALA A 288 2.72 7.24 13.58
C ALA A 288 1.92 8.53 13.88
N VAL A 289 2.38 9.72 13.46
CA VAL A 289 1.80 10.99 13.96
C VAL A 289 1.51 12.03 12.86
N ALA A 290 1.63 11.68 11.58
CA ALA A 290 0.90 12.39 10.51
C ALA A 290 -0.60 11.99 10.46
N ASN A 291 -0.96 10.82 11.03
CA ASN A 291 -2.36 10.37 11.15
C ASN A 291 -2.96 10.59 12.55
N SER A 292 -2.20 11.16 13.47
CA SER A 292 -2.73 11.66 14.74
C SER A 292 -2.21 13.08 14.93
N ALA A 293 -3.07 14.05 14.60
CA ALA A 293 -3.08 15.33 15.30
C ALA A 293 -2.71 15.07 16.79
N PRO A 294 -1.79 15.84 17.40
CA PRO A 294 -1.72 15.85 18.85
C PRO A 294 -3.13 16.04 19.38
N ASN A 295 -3.54 15.18 20.32
CA ASN A 295 -4.78 15.33 21.07
C ASN A 295 -4.79 16.73 21.69
N LEU A 296 -5.28 17.71 20.94
CA LEU A 296 -5.74 18.96 21.48
C LEU A 296 -6.93 18.57 22.34
N LYS A 297 -6.69 18.49 23.65
CA LYS A 297 -7.73 18.52 24.68
C LYS A 297 -8.71 19.61 24.31
N ARG A 298 -9.81 19.33 23.61
CA ARG A 298 -10.76 20.38 23.25
C ARG A 298 -12.20 19.91 23.38
N PRO A 299 -13.02 20.58 24.22
CA PRO A 299 -14.46 20.43 24.18
C PRO A 299 -14.99 20.78 22.79
N PHE A 300 -16.17 20.27 22.45
CA PHE A 300 -17.01 20.80 21.36
C PHE A 300 -17.54 22.19 21.78
N GLU A 301 -16.64 23.16 21.98
CA GLU A 301 -16.99 24.55 22.25
C GLU A 301 -17.19 25.23 20.90
N LEU A 302 -18.45 25.55 20.59
CA LEU A 302 -18.77 26.40 19.44
C LEU A 302 -18.16 27.78 19.71
N THR A 303 -17.24 28.22 18.84
CA THR A 303 -16.70 29.58 18.92
C THR A 303 -17.83 30.60 18.79
N GLN A 304 -17.68 31.73 19.48
CA GLN A 304 -18.56 32.90 19.34
C GLN A 304 -17.94 33.97 18.42
N ASP A 305 -16.63 33.87 18.16
CA ASP A 305 -15.92 34.73 17.22
C ASP A 305 -15.69 33.96 15.92
N HIS A 306 -16.45 34.32 14.89
CA HIS A 306 -16.35 33.73 13.56
C HIS A 306 -15.50 34.57 12.60
N SER A 307 -14.80 35.59 13.09
CA SER A 307 -13.96 36.41 12.23
C SER A 307 -12.84 35.59 11.57
N PRO A 308 -12.45 35.89 10.31
CA PRO A 308 -11.33 35.20 9.69
C PRO A 308 -10.03 35.28 10.50
N GLU A 309 -9.77 36.40 11.17
CA GLU A 309 -8.55 36.54 11.99
C GLU A 309 -8.57 35.64 13.23
N ALA A 310 -9.75 35.38 13.82
CA ALA A 310 -9.87 34.41 14.91
C ALA A 310 -9.56 32.99 14.42
N GLU A 311 -10.12 32.60 13.27
CA GLU A 311 -9.87 31.29 12.67
C GLU A 311 -8.40 31.12 12.28
N ARG A 312 -7.78 32.14 11.65
CA ARG A 312 -6.35 32.13 11.26
C ARG A 312 -5.42 31.86 12.44
N LYS A 313 -5.73 32.39 13.62
CA LYS A 313 -4.93 32.18 14.85
C LYS A 313 -5.00 30.75 15.37
N THR A 314 -5.96 29.95 14.91
CA THR A 314 -6.08 28.55 15.31
C THR A 314 -5.16 27.63 14.52
N PHE A 315 -4.53 28.12 13.46
CA PHE A 315 -3.65 27.38 12.57
C PHE A 315 -2.22 27.28 13.11
N GLU A 316 -1.76 26.04 13.23
CA GLU A 316 -0.35 25.68 13.33
C GLU A 316 0.17 25.38 11.92
N MET A 317 1.10 26.20 11.44
CA MET A 317 1.70 26.07 10.11
C MET A 317 2.99 25.26 10.17
N LEU A 318 3.27 24.51 9.11
CA LEU A 318 4.61 23.96 8.88
C LEU A 318 5.66 25.09 8.90
N PRO A 319 6.85 24.90 9.53
CA PRO A 319 7.89 25.92 9.56
C PRO A 319 8.28 26.41 8.15
N GLY A 320 8.42 27.72 7.99
CA GLY A 320 8.72 28.37 6.70
C GLY A 320 7.49 28.85 5.92
N TYR A 321 6.30 28.37 6.27
CA TYR A 321 5.04 28.70 5.59
C TYR A 321 4.23 29.72 6.39
N GLU A 322 3.38 30.45 5.68
CA GLU A 322 2.37 31.35 6.24
C GLU A 322 1.08 31.30 5.44
N VAL A 323 0.02 31.84 6.04
CA VAL A 323 -1.32 31.83 5.47
C VAL A 323 -1.98 33.19 5.65
N ASN A 324 -2.59 33.69 4.58
CA ASN A 324 -3.41 34.89 4.56
C ASN A 324 -4.82 34.58 4.08
N LEU A 325 -5.79 35.40 4.49
CA LEU A 325 -7.14 35.34 3.94
C LEU A 325 -7.11 35.86 2.50
N PHE A 326 -7.65 35.10 1.56
CA PHE A 326 -7.88 35.55 0.19
C PHE A 326 -9.30 36.12 0.04
N ALA A 327 -10.32 35.38 0.47
CA ALA A 327 -11.72 35.82 0.40
C ALA A 327 -12.55 35.21 1.54
N ALA A 328 -13.61 35.92 1.96
CA ALA A 328 -14.58 35.46 2.95
C ALA A 328 -15.97 36.07 2.67
N GLU A 329 -16.95 35.79 3.52
CA GLU A 329 -18.23 36.49 3.52
C GLU A 329 -18.08 38.04 3.50
N PRO A 330 -18.94 38.77 2.78
CA PRO A 330 -20.11 38.31 2.00
C PRO A 330 -19.78 37.88 0.56
N MET A 331 -18.50 37.79 0.16
CA MET A 331 -18.13 37.46 -1.24
C MET A 331 -18.46 36.02 -1.64
N LEU A 332 -18.47 35.11 -0.65
CA LEU A 332 -18.78 33.69 -0.79
C LEU A 332 -19.28 33.13 0.55
N VAL A 333 -20.08 32.06 0.50
CA VAL A 333 -20.60 31.34 1.67
C VAL A 333 -20.64 29.84 1.34
N ASN A 334 -20.29 28.98 2.29
CA ASN A 334 -20.28 27.51 2.13
C ASN A 334 -19.64 27.04 0.80
N PRO A 335 -18.35 27.36 0.56
CA PRO A 335 -17.66 26.94 -0.66
C PRO A 335 -17.41 25.43 -0.65
N ILE A 336 -17.50 24.79 -1.83
CA ILE A 336 -17.32 23.32 -1.94
C ILE A 336 -16.28 22.88 -2.98
N HIS A 337 -16.05 23.64 -4.05
CA HIS A 337 -15.13 23.31 -5.14
C HIS A 337 -14.67 24.60 -5.84
N MET A 338 -13.42 24.65 -6.28
CA MET A 338 -12.86 25.79 -7.01
C MET A 338 -12.02 25.41 -8.23
N THR A 339 -11.92 26.33 -9.18
CA THR A 339 -10.93 26.27 -10.26
C THR A 339 -10.50 27.68 -10.68
N TRP A 340 -9.39 27.78 -11.38
CA TRP A 340 -8.82 29.04 -11.87
C TRP A 340 -8.96 29.14 -13.38
N ASP A 341 -9.27 30.34 -13.87
CA ASP A 341 -9.27 30.61 -15.31
C ASP A 341 -7.90 31.10 -15.83
N PRO A 342 -7.69 31.13 -17.16
CA PRO A 342 -6.44 31.63 -17.75
C PRO A 342 -6.16 33.13 -17.51
N GLN A 343 -7.13 33.91 -16.99
CA GLN A 343 -6.93 35.30 -16.59
C GLN A 343 -6.48 35.43 -15.12
N GLY A 344 -6.47 34.33 -14.37
CA GLY A 344 -6.11 34.32 -12.95
C GLY A 344 -7.25 34.73 -12.02
N ARG A 345 -8.50 34.50 -12.42
CA ARG A 345 -9.68 34.68 -11.55
C ARG A 345 -10.10 33.34 -10.95
N LEU A 346 -10.53 33.34 -9.68
CA LEU A 346 -10.92 32.13 -8.96
C LEU A 346 -12.44 31.91 -9.05
N TRP A 347 -12.86 30.77 -9.57
CA TRP A 347 -14.26 30.38 -9.69
C TRP A 347 -14.62 29.40 -8.58
N VAL A 348 -15.69 29.66 -7.85
CA VAL A 348 -16.06 28.89 -6.64
C VAL A 348 -17.54 28.52 -6.69
N ILE A 349 -17.88 27.26 -6.43
CA ILE A 349 -19.26 26.88 -6.11
C ILE A 349 -19.52 27.19 -4.64
N CYS A 350 -20.65 27.86 -4.40
CA CYS A 350 -21.21 28.13 -3.08
C CYS A 350 -22.54 27.40 -2.93
N SER A 351 -22.66 26.53 -1.91
CA SER A 351 -23.89 25.79 -1.65
C SER A 351 -24.38 25.98 -0.23
N THR A 352 -25.49 26.71 -0.10
CA THR A 352 -26.24 26.82 1.16
C THR A 352 -27.30 25.72 1.28
N SER A 353 -27.60 25.04 0.18
CA SER A 353 -28.56 23.94 0.13
C SER A 353 -27.97 22.56 0.46
N TYR A 354 -26.63 22.44 0.49
CA TYR A 354 -25.95 21.19 0.86
C TYR A 354 -26.19 20.81 2.33
N PRO A 355 -26.38 19.51 2.67
CA PRO A 355 -26.39 18.35 1.77
C PRO A 355 -27.77 18.03 1.16
N GLN A 356 -28.83 18.75 1.53
CA GLN A 356 -30.18 18.47 1.04
C GLN A 356 -31.05 19.74 1.06
N VAL A 357 -31.70 20.01 -0.08
CA VAL A 357 -32.70 21.08 -0.23
C VAL A 357 -33.88 20.85 0.73
N SER A 358 -34.38 21.91 1.38
CA SER A 358 -35.58 21.77 2.20
C SER A 358 -36.84 21.46 1.38
N PRO A 359 -37.74 20.60 1.89
CA PRO A 359 -39.05 20.43 1.27
C PRO A 359 -39.76 21.78 1.07
N GLY A 360 -40.11 22.09 -0.17
CA GLY A 360 -40.80 23.33 -0.55
C GLY A 360 -39.89 24.54 -0.82
N GLU A 361 -38.58 24.45 -0.52
CA GLU A 361 -37.61 25.48 -0.89
C GLU A 361 -37.11 25.25 -2.32
N LYS A 362 -36.90 26.37 -3.04
CA LYS A 362 -36.17 26.34 -4.31
C LYS A 362 -34.70 26.56 -3.98
N PRO A 363 -33.79 25.64 -4.35
CA PRO A 363 -32.38 25.85 -4.14
C PRO A 363 -31.90 26.99 -5.03
N ASN A 364 -30.93 27.74 -4.53
CA ASN A 364 -30.35 28.88 -5.22
C ASN A 364 -28.84 28.91 -5.00
N ASP A 365 -28.21 27.75 -5.14
CA ASP A 365 -26.76 27.64 -5.04
C ASP A 365 -26.11 28.36 -6.23
N GLN A 366 -24.89 28.87 -6.02
CA GLN A 366 -24.27 29.85 -6.90
C GLN A 366 -22.86 29.45 -7.33
N ILE A 367 -22.43 29.99 -8.47
CA ILE A 367 -21.03 30.05 -8.87
C ILE A 367 -20.60 31.52 -8.82
N VAL A 368 -19.54 31.81 -8.06
CA VAL A 368 -18.96 33.14 -7.92
C VAL A 368 -17.56 33.20 -8.52
N ILE A 369 -17.21 34.36 -9.09
CA ILE A 369 -15.88 34.69 -9.60
C ILE A 369 -15.24 35.69 -8.65
N LEU A 370 -14.07 35.37 -8.11
CA LEU A 370 -13.29 36.18 -7.18
C LEU A 370 -12.05 36.72 -7.88
N GLU A 371 -11.80 38.01 -7.72
CA GLU A 371 -10.71 38.72 -8.38
C GLU A 371 -9.90 39.55 -7.37
N ASP A 372 -8.58 39.45 -7.48
CA ASP A 372 -7.57 40.27 -6.81
C ASP A 372 -7.02 41.25 -7.85
N THR A 373 -7.59 42.46 -7.88
CA THR A 373 -7.40 43.45 -8.94
C THR A 373 -6.19 44.36 -8.69
N ASP A 374 -5.69 44.41 -7.45
CA ASP A 374 -4.50 45.18 -7.08
C ASP A 374 -3.25 44.31 -6.81
N GLY A 375 -3.40 42.99 -6.77
CA GLY A 375 -2.32 42.03 -6.64
C GLY A 375 -1.78 41.88 -5.22
N ASP A 376 -2.53 42.31 -4.20
CA ASP A 376 -2.10 42.23 -2.80
C ASP A 376 -2.26 40.82 -2.19
N GLY A 377 -2.82 39.88 -2.96
CA GLY A 377 -3.08 38.51 -2.53
C GLY A 377 -4.40 38.35 -1.77
N ARG A 378 -5.33 39.29 -1.92
CA ARG A 378 -6.71 39.26 -1.43
C ARG A 378 -7.68 39.59 -2.55
N ALA A 379 -8.82 38.91 -2.59
CA ALA A 379 -9.87 39.29 -3.51
C ALA A 379 -10.54 40.58 -3.03
N ASP A 380 -10.70 41.54 -3.94
CA ASP A 380 -11.41 42.80 -3.71
C ASP A 380 -12.74 42.88 -4.48
N LYS A 381 -12.97 41.94 -5.41
CA LYS A 381 -14.18 41.87 -6.24
C LYS A 381 -14.75 40.46 -6.28
N SER A 382 -16.07 40.37 -6.19
CA SER A 382 -16.85 39.14 -6.35
C SER A 382 -18.00 39.37 -7.35
N THR A 383 -18.19 38.44 -8.28
CA THR A 383 -19.27 38.45 -9.28
C THR A 383 -20.02 37.13 -9.22
N VAL A 384 -21.35 37.15 -9.05
CA VAL A 384 -22.19 35.96 -9.22
C VAL A 384 -22.32 35.67 -10.70
N PHE A 385 -21.66 34.62 -11.17
CA PHE A 385 -21.70 34.19 -12.57
C PHE A 385 -22.99 33.43 -12.89
N ALA A 386 -23.39 32.50 -12.02
CA ALA A 386 -24.62 31.73 -12.17
C ALA A 386 -25.29 31.50 -10.82
N ASP A 387 -26.62 31.44 -10.83
CA ASP A 387 -27.47 31.09 -9.69
C ASP A 387 -28.55 30.06 -10.08
N GLY A 388 -29.45 29.73 -9.14
CA GLY A 388 -30.50 28.74 -9.38
C GLY A 388 -29.97 27.32 -9.62
N LEU A 389 -28.83 26.96 -9.04
CA LEU A 389 -28.28 25.60 -9.11
C LEU A 389 -28.83 24.72 -7.99
N TYR A 390 -28.87 23.41 -8.26
CA TYR A 390 -29.41 22.38 -7.39
C TYR A 390 -28.24 21.54 -6.82
N VAL A 391 -27.72 21.94 -5.65
CA VAL A 391 -26.61 21.26 -4.96
C VAL A 391 -25.48 20.86 -5.93
N PRO A 392 -24.91 21.80 -6.69
CA PRO A 392 -23.81 21.49 -7.59
C PRO A 392 -22.63 20.96 -6.77
N THR A 393 -21.82 20.04 -7.32
CA THR A 393 -20.74 19.34 -6.58
C THR A 393 -19.37 19.44 -7.23
N GLY A 394 -19.26 20.07 -8.40
CA GLY A 394 -18.01 20.28 -9.09
C GLY A 394 -18.16 21.15 -10.32
N LEU A 395 -17.07 21.80 -10.72
CA LEU A 395 -17.02 22.66 -11.89
C LEU A 395 -15.65 22.59 -12.58
N GLU A 396 -15.63 22.74 -13.90
CA GLU A 396 -14.40 22.97 -14.66
C GLU A 396 -14.65 23.89 -15.88
N LEU A 397 -13.68 24.74 -16.21
CA LEU A 397 -13.79 25.73 -17.29
C LEU A 397 -13.34 25.15 -18.64
N GLY A 398 -14.06 25.47 -19.71
CA GLY A 398 -13.72 25.06 -21.08
C GLY A 398 -14.78 25.46 -22.11
N ASP A 399 -14.44 25.40 -23.39
CA ASP A 399 -15.35 25.75 -24.51
C ASP A 399 -15.91 27.21 -24.40
N GLY A 400 -15.12 28.09 -23.78
CA GLY A 400 -15.50 29.46 -23.44
C GLY A 400 -16.63 29.58 -22.40
N GLY A 401 -16.88 28.55 -21.59
CA GLY A 401 -17.86 28.53 -20.50
C GLY A 401 -17.42 27.67 -19.32
N VAL A 402 -18.40 27.11 -18.60
CA VAL A 402 -18.18 26.24 -17.43
C VAL A 402 -19.07 25.00 -17.49
N TYR A 403 -18.46 23.84 -17.25
CA TYR A 403 -19.15 22.58 -16.99
C TYR A 403 -19.47 22.48 -15.51
N VAL A 404 -20.71 22.13 -15.17
CA VAL A 404 -21.19 22.08 -13.78
C VAL A 404 -21.85 20.74 -13.49
N ALA A 405 -21.37 20.06 -12.45
CA ALA A 405 -21.97 18.84 -11.94
C ALA A 405 -23.22 19.20 -11.12
N ASN A 406 -24.40 19.11 -11.73
CA ASN A 406 -25.68 19.44 -11.13
C ASN A 406 -26.61 18.21 -11.27
N ALA A 407 -26.23 17.12 -10.60
CA ALA A 407 -26.85 15.81 -10.78
C ALA A 407 -28.39 15.88 -10.69
N PRO A 408 -29.13 15.20 -11.60
CA PRO A 408 -28.67 14.17 -12.54
C PRO A 408 -28.02 14.72 -13.82
N ASP A 409 -27.92 16.05 -13.96
CA ASP A 409 -27.47 16.73 -15.16
C ASP A 409 -26.00 17.18 -15.07
N LEU A 410 -25.30 17.08 -16.19
CA LEU A 410 -24.10 17.84 -16.46
C LEU A 410 -24.49 19.07 -17.28
N LEU A 411 -24.38 20.24 -16.67
CA LEU A 411 -24.73 21.51 -17.30
C LEU A 411 -23.52 22.14 -17.98
N PHE A 412 -23.76 22.87 -19.05
CA PHE A 412 -22.83 23.86 -19.61
C PHE A 412 -23.44 25.25 -19.52
N LEU A 413 -22.70 26.17 -18.89
CA LEU A 413 -23.11 27.56 -18.71
C LEU A 413 -22.10 28.49 -19.38
N LYS A 414 -22.58 29.55 -20.01
CA LYS A 414 -21.71 30.49 -20.74
C LYS A 414 -22.24 31.91 -20.68
N ASP A 415 -21.31 32.85 -20.60
CA ASP A 415 -21.55 34.28 -20.84
C ASP A 415 -21.26 34.58 -22.31
N THR A 416 -22.30 34.94 -23.07
CA THR A 416 -22.21 35.24 -24.50
C THR A 416 -22.09 36.74 -24.81
N ASN A 417 -22.21 37.60 -23.80
CA ASN A 417 -22.24 39.06 -23.98
C ASN A 417 -21.12 39.81 -23.24
N GLY A 418 -20.38 39.13 -22.35
CA GLY A 418 -19.20 39.64 -21.65
C GLY A 418 -19.48 40.42 -20.37
N ASP A 419 -20.70 40.34 -19.80
CA ASP A 419 -21.06 41.02 -18.55
C ASP A 419 -20.63 40.26 -17.27
N GLY A 420 -20.03 39.09 -17.43
CA GLY A 420 -19.58 38.23 -16.33
C GLY A 420 -20.69 37.34 -15.76
N LYS A 421 -21.84 37.20 -16.45
CA LYS A 421 -22.96 36.35 -16.04
C LYS A 421 -23.35 35.36 -17.13
N ALA A 422 -23.73 34.16 -16.71
CA ALA A 422 -24.24 33.15 -17.62
C ALA A 422 -25.61 33.57 -18.18
N ASP A 423 -25.68 33.77 -19.49
CA ASP A 423 -26.92 33.99 -20.25
C ASP A 423 -27.28 32.78 -21.14
N HIS A 424 -26.41 31.78 -21.19
CA HIS A 424 -26.64 30.49 -21.83
C HIS A 424 -26.56 29.34 -20.81
N ARG A 425 -27.52 28.41 -20.89
CA ARG A 425 -27.60 27.19 -20.07
C ARG A 425 -28.04 26.02 -20.94
N GLU A 426 -27.26 24.95 -20.93
CA GLU A 426 -27.51 23.72 -21.68
C GLU A 426 -27.31 22.48 -20.79
N VAL A 427 -28.14 21.45 -20.96
CA VAL A 427 -27.91 20.11 -20.38
C VAL A 427 -27.13 19.30 -21.42
N ILE A 428 -25.87 19.00 -21.15
CA ILE A 428 -24.98 18.30 -22.08
C ILE A 428 -25.12 16.78 -21.95
N LEU A 429 -25.20 16.29 -20.71
CA LEU A 429 -25.46 14.90 -20.38
C LEU A 429 -26.45 14.83 -19.22
N THR A 430 -27.26 13.78 -19.17
CA THR A 430 -28.20 13.51 -18.07
C THR A 430 -28.20 12.02 -17.76
N GLY A 431 -28.67 11.67 -16.55
CA GLY A 431 -28.73 10.29 -16.07
C GLY A 431 -27.62 9.91 -15.08
N PHE A 432 -26.91 10.90 -14.52
CA PHE A 432 -26.04 10.66 -13.38
C PHE A 432 -26.87 10.41 -12.11
N ALA A 433 -26.34 9.58 -11.22
CA ALA A 433 -27.01 9.17 -10.00
C ALA A 433 -27.19 10.34 -9.00
N THR A 434 -28.28 10.29 -8.24
CA THR A 434 -28.71 11.33 -7.25
C THR A 434 -29.05 10.73 -5.88
N GLU A 435 -28.76 9.45 -5.67
CA GLU A 435 -29.17 8.66 -4.50
C GLU A 435 -28.59 9.22 -3.19
N ASP A 436 -27.39 9.79 -3.23
CA ASP A 436 -26.70 10.46 -2.12
C ASP A 436 -25.74 11.57 -2.61
N ASN A 437 -26.04 12.83 -2.32
CA ASN A 437 -25.20 13.96 -2.74
C ASN A 437 -23.72 13.84 -2.32
N HIS A 438 -23.39 13.11 -1.24
CA HIS A 438 -22.01 12.87 -0.77
C HIS A 438 -21.21 11.93 -1.68
N HIS A 439 -21.90 11.09 -2.44
CA HIS A 439 -21.31 10.09 -3.34
C HIS A 439 -21.51 10.46 -4.82
N SER A 440 -22.19 11.59 -5.08
CA SER A 440 -22.48 12.07 -6.43
C SER A 440 -21.21 12.47 -7.18
N ILE A 441 -21.36 12.71 -8.49
CA ILE A 441 -20.27 13.11 -9.37
C ILE A 441 -19.48 14.32 -8.83
N SER A 442 -18.20 14.13 -8.53
CA SER A 442 -17.36 15.13 -7.85
C SER A 442 -15.88 15.03 -8.27
N ALA A 443 -15.00 15.79 -7.62
CA ALA A 443 -13.55 15.78 -7.82
C ALA A 443 -13.14 15.99 -9.29
N TRP A 444 -13.57 17.12 -9.85
CA TRP A 444 -13.44 17.44 -11.26
C TRP A 444 -12.03 17.91 -11.60
N ARG A 445 -11.50 17.42 -12.72
CA ARG A 445 -10.18 17.82 -13.20
C ARG A 445 -9.97 17.60 -14.69
N TRP A 446 -9.37 18.57 -15.36
CA TRP A 446 -8.80 18.33 -16.69
C TRP A 446 -7.54 17.47 -16.62
N GLY A 447 -7.51 16.40 -17.41
CA GLY A 447 -6.31 15.62 -17.64
C GLY A 447 -5.38 16.25 -18.68
N PRO A 448 -4.14 15.74 -18.79
CA PRO A 448 -3.12 16.31 -19.66
C PRO A 448 -3.53 16.29 -21.14
N GLY A 449 -4.24 15.26 -21.58
CA GLY A 449 -4.73 15.10 -22.95
C GLY A 449 -5.99 15.89 -23.31
N GLY A 450 -6.49 16.74 -22.41
CA GLY A 450 -7.68 17.57 -22.63
C GLY A 450 -9.02 16.85 -22.45
N TRP A 451 -9.03 15.69 -21.80
CA TRP A 451 -10.25 15.04 -21.31
C TRP A 451 -10.58 15.51 -19.90
N LEU A 452 -11.87 15.54 -19.56
CA LEU A 452 -12.37 15.90 -18.24
C LEU A 452 -12.60 14.64 -17.41
N TYR A 453 -12.14 14.63 -16.16
CA TYR A 453 -12.25 13.50 -15.24
C TYR A 453 -13.06 13.90 -14.02
N PHE A 454 -13.92 12.99 -13.57
CA PHE A 454 -14.74 13.17 -12.37
C PHE A 454 -15.17 11.81 -11.84
N GLN A 455 -15.59 11.76 -10.58
CA GLN A 455 -15.67 10.51 -9.83
C GLN A 455 -17.01 10.37 -9.14
N GLU A 456 -17.43 9.13 -8.96
CA GLU A 456 -18.69 8.77 -8.29
C GLU A 456 -18.40 7.72 -7.22
N GLY A 457 -19.13 7.76 -6.11
CA GLY A 457 -18.95 6.87 -4.97
C GLY A 457 -19.85 5.64 -4.97
N THR A 458 -19.71 4.83 -3.91
CA THR A 458 -20.61 3.67 -3.69
C THR A 458 -22.08 4.09 -3.58
N PHE A 459 -23.01 3.14 -3.74
CA PHE A 459 -24.48 3.31 -3.73
C PHE A 459 -25.09 3.97 -4.97
N MET A 460 -24.25 4.48 -5.88
CA MET A 460 -24.71 5.15 -7.08
C MET A 460 -24.94 4.21 -8.25
N HIS A 461 -26.00 4.49 -9.02
CA HIS A 461 -26.38 3.74 -10.23
C HIS A 461 -26.58 4.67 -11.44
N THR A 462 -25.48 5.16 -12.00
CA THR A 462 -25.50 6.04 -13.19
C THR A 462 -25.92 5.32 -14.47
N GLN A 463 -26.77 5.96 -15.28
CA GLN A 463 -27.35 5.48 -16.53
C GLN A 463 -27.36 6.59 -17.60
N VAL A 464 -26.20 6.99 -18.12
CA VAL A 464 -26.09 8.10 -19.09
C VAL A 464 -26.20 7.57 -20.52
N GLU A 465 -27.05 8.20 -21.33
CA GLU A 465 -27.09 7.97 -22.77
C GLU A 465 -26.17 8.95 -23.51
N THR A 466 -25.37 8.44 -24.44
CA THR A 466 -24.46 9.25 -25.28
C THR A 466 -24.65 8.91 -26.76
N PRO A 467 -24.13 9.72 -27.68
CA PRO A 467 -24.07 9.37 -29.11
C PRO A 467 -23.34 8.04 -29.41
N TYR A 468 -22.57 7.50 -28.45
CA TYR A 468 -21.83 6.23 -28.57
C TYR A 468 -22.52 5.06 -27.85
N GLY A 469 -23.73 5.28 -27.33
CA GLY A 469 -24.49 4.30 -26.55
C GLY A 469 -24.54 4.62 -25.06
N THR A 470 -25.15 3.72 -24.30
CA THR A 470 -25.35 3.89 -22.86
C THR A 470 -24.06 3.61 -22.08
N VAL A 471 -23.70 4.51 -21.19
CA VAL A 471 -22.61 4.36 -20.22
C VAL A 471 -23.21 4.10 -18.85
N ARG A 472 -22.81 2.98 -18.25
CA ARG A 472 -23.26 2.58 -16.92
C ARG A 472 -22.10 2.49 -15.95
N LEU A 473 -22.35 2.94 -14.73
CA LEU A 473 -21.48 2.73 -13.59
C LEU A 473 -22.33 2.41 -12.39
N GLU A 474 -21.89 1.44 -11.62
CA GLU A 474 -22.55 1.03 -10.38
C GLU A 474 -21.52 0.96 -9.27
N ASN A 475 -21.86 1.48 -8.09
CA ASN A 475 -21.03 1.46 -6.91
C ASN A 475 -19.66 2.13 -7.13
N GLY A 476 -19.67 3.26 -7.84
CA GLY A 476 -18.58 4.19 -7.97
C GLY A 476 -17.43 3.80 -8.90
N GLY A 477 -16.59 4.79 -9.19
CA GLY A 477 -15.50 4.71 -10.15
C GLY A 477 -15.13 6.10 -10.69
N VAL A 478 -14.34 6.12 -11.76
CA VAL A 478 -13.89 7.36 -12.42
C VAL A 478 -14.45 7.43 -13.83
N PHE A 479 -15.12 8.53 -14.15
CA PHE A 479 -15.52 8.89 -15.50
C PHE A 479 -14.44 9.70 -16.20
N GLN A 480 -14.45 9.63 -17.53
CA GLN A 480 -13.63 10.44 -18.41
C GLN A 480 -14.47 10.90 -19.60
N PHE A 481 -14.58 12.21 -19.80
CA PHE A 481 -15.47 12.86 -20.76
C PHE A 481 -14.70 13.74 -21.75
N GLN A 482 -15.02 13.64 -23.05
CA GLN A 482 -14.49 14.50 -24.10
C GLN A 482 -15.59 15.38 -24.70
N PRO A 483 -15.67 16.67 -24.33
CA PRO A 483 -16.82 17.51 -24.68
C PRO A 483 -17.04 17.70 -26.19
N ARG A 484 -15.98 17.92 -26.99
CA ARG A 484 -16.11 18.10 -28.46
C ARG A 484 -16.87 16.99 -29.17
N THR A 485 -16.80 15.77 -28.63
CA THR A 485 -17.39 14.58 -29.25
C THR A 485 -18.55 14.01 -28.46
N LEU A 486 -18.80 14.53 -27.25
CA LEU A 486 -19.73 13.99 -26.25
C LEU A 486 -19.42 12.54 -25.84
N LYS A 487 -18.16 12.10 -25.97
CA LYS A 487 -17.75 10.75 -25.59
C LYS A 487 -17.54 10.68 -24.08
N LEU A 488 -18.31 9.84 -23.40
CA LEU A 488 -18.14 9.50 -21.99
C LEU A 488 -17.63 8.06 -21.88
N ASN A 489 -16.58 7.85 -21.09
CA ASN A 489 -16.04 6.54 -20.75
C ASN A 489 -16.05 6.35 -19.23
N VAL A 490 -16.08 5.10 -18.79
CA VAL A 490 -15.59 4.74 -17.45
C VAL A 490 -14.10 4.50 -17.56
N PHE A 491 -13.31 5.40 -16.99
CA PHE A 491 -11.86 5.37 -17.02
C PHE A 491 -11.27 4.35 -16.06
N ALA A 492 -11.86 4.23 -14.87
CA ALA A 492 -11.52 3.20 -13.90
C ALA A 492 -12.79 2.66 -13.26
N ASP A 493 -13.01 1.35 -13.39
CA ASP A 493 -14.12 0.64 -12.74
C ASP A 493 -13.57 -0.28 -11.65
N TYR A 494 -13.78 0.10 -10.39
CA TYR A 494 -13.23 -0.62 -9.26
C TYR A 494 -14.19 -0.56 -8.07
N ARG A 495 -13.79 -1.14 -6.94
CA ARG A 495 -14.59 -1.09 -5.69
C ARG A 495 -14.37 0.24 -4.99
N ALA A 496 -14.87 1.31 -5.60
CA ALA A 496 -14.76 2.65 -5.05
C ALA A 496 -15.58 2.77 -3.75
N SER A 497 -15.08 3.54 -2.78
CA SER A 497 -15.84 3.88 -1.58
C SER A 497 -16.45 5.26 -1.72
N ASN A 498 -15.66 6.31 -1.52
CA ASN A 498 -16.09 7.68 -1.73
C ASN A 498 -14.90 8.52 -2.25
N PRO A 499 -14.69 8.51 -3.58
CA PRO A 499 -13.57 9.17 -4.24
C PRO A 499 -13.76 10.68 -4.38
N TRP A 500 -13.05 11.46 -3.56
CA TRP A 500 -13.18 12.92 -3.45
C TRP A 500 -11.94 13.70 -3.91
N GLY A 501 -10.97 13.07 -4.56
CA GLY A 501 -9.82 13.78 -5.14
C GLY A 501 -9.28 13.08 -6.38
N HIS A 502 -9.00 13.85 -7.43
CA HIS A 502 -8.35 13.37 -8.65
C HIS A 502 -7.14 14.25 -8.97
N MET A 503 -5.99 13.65 -9.22
CA MET A 503 -4.74 14.40 -9.47
C MET A 503 -3.95 13.77 -10.60
N PHE A 504 -3.16 14.61 -11.25
CA PHE A 504 -2.16 14.16 -12.22
C PHE A 504 -0.79 14.69 -11.80
N ASP A 505 0.23 13.83 -11.85
CA ASP A 505 1.62 14.30 -11.74
C ASP A 505 2.06 15.01 -13.03
N ASP A 506 3.27 15.58 -13.04
CA ASP A 506 3.81 16.31 -14.19
C ASP A 506 4.00 15.44 -15.44
N TRP A 507 4.03 14.12 -15.27
CA TRP A 507 4.12 13.15 -16.35
C TRP A 507 2.76 12.57 -16.72
N GLY A 508 1.70 13.10 -16.14
CA GLY A 508 0.30 12.78 -16.41
C GLY A 508 -0.20 11.51 -15.72
N GLN A 509 0.54 10.90 -14.79
CA GLN A 509 0.07 9.72 -14.07
C GLN A 509 -1.13 10.09 -13.19
N SER A 510 -2.19 9.27 -13.23
CA SER A 510 -3.45 9.55 -12.52
C SER A 510 -3.43 8.98 -11.11
N PHE A 511 -3.89 9.78 -10.16
CA PHE A 511 -4.05 9.41 -8.76
C PHE A 511 -5.46 9.74 -8.26
N VAL A 512 -6.01 8.86 -7.43
CA VAL A 512 -7.35 8.99 -6.85
C VAL A 512 -7.28 8.93 -5.33
N ILE A 513 -7.94 9.88 -4.67
CA ILE A 513 -8.19 9.84 -3.23
C ILE A 513 -9.58 9.26 -3.02
N ASP A 514 -9.64 8.00 -2.59
CA ASP A 514 -10.84 7.23 -2.32
C ASP A 514 -10.91 6.78 -0.88
N ASN A 515 -11.68 7.53 -0.11
CA ASN A 515 -11.53 7.66 1.33
C ASN A 515 -11.57 6.35 2.13
N PRO A 516 -10.50 5.99 2.89
CA PRO A 516 -9.33 6.82 3.25
C PRO A 516 -8.03 6.54 2.43
N ARG A 517 -8.14 5.92 1.26
CA ARG A 517 -7.05 5.36 0.47
C ARG A 517 -6.60 6.31 -0.63
N LEU A 518 -5.31 6.26 -0.98
CA LEU A 518 -4.74 6.94 -2.15
C LEU A 518 -4.28 5.89 -3.16
N TYR A 519 -4.82 5.95 -4.36
CA TYR A 519 -4.56 5.00 -5.43
C TYR A 519 -3.74 5.63 -6.54
N PHE A 520 -2.68 4.94 -6.98
CA PHE A 520 -2.19 5.08 -8.34
C PHE A 520 -3.15 4.36 -9.30
N SER A 521 -3.80 5.10 -10.20
CA SER A 521 -4.98 4.62 -10.92
C SER A 521 -4.67 3.75 -12.15
N ALA A 522 -3.47 3.82 -12.74
CA ALA A 522 -3.24 3.21 -14.06
C ALA A 522 -3.63 1.73 -14.15
N PRO A 523 -3.31 0.85 -13.18
CA PRO A 523 -3.72 -0.56 -13.23
C PRO A 523 -5.24 -0.78 -13.23
N LEU A 524 -6.01 0.18 -12.73
CA LEU A 524 -7.48 0.16 -12.71
C LEU A 524 -8.11 0.58 -14.06
N THR A 525 -7.30 1.01 -15.02
CA THR A 525 -7.75 1.56 -16.33
C THR A 525 -7.70 0.54 -17.45
N ALA A 526 -7.58 -0.75 -17.12
CA ALA A 526 -7.66 -1.81 -18.11
C ALA A 526 -9.08 -1.89 -18.70
N ASN A 527 -9.20 -2.45 -19.91
CA ASN A 527 -10.45 -2.53 -20.66
C ASN A 527 -11.42 -3.64 -20.17
N SER A 528 -11.46 -3.91 -18.87
CA SER A 528 -12.39 -4.85 -18.23
C SER A 528 -13.30 -4.14 -17.24
N ARG A 529 -14.49 -4.70 -17.04
CA ARG A 529 -15.44 -4.28 -15.99
C ARG A 529 -15.34 -5.15 -14.73
N ALA A 530 -14.36 -6.05 -14.67
CA ALA A 530 -14.15 -6.92 -13.52
C ALA A 530 -13.53 -6.13 -12.33
N LYS A 531 -14.21 -6.14 -11.19
CA LYS A 531 -13.77 -5.45 -9.97
C LYS A 531 -12.84 -6.30 -9.10
N LEU A 532 -11.62 -6.54 -9.59
CA LEU A 532 -10.57 -7.22 -8.83
C LEU A 532 -10.09 -6.36 -7.65
N GLY A 533 -9.64 -7.02 -6.57
CA GLY A 533 -9.00 -6.32 -5.44
C GLY A 533 -7.70 -5.65 -5.90
N TYR A 534 -7.49 -4.40 -5.46
CA TYR A 534 -6.29 -3.62 -5.73
C TYR A 534 -5.89 -2.86 -4.47
N ASP A 535 -4.63 -3.04 -4.07
CA ASP A 535 -4.08 -2.42 -2.88
C ASP A 535 -3.70 -0.98 -3.17
N ALA A 536 -4.09 -0.09 -2.25
CA ALA A 536 -3.79 1.33 -2.33
C ALA A 536 -2.27 1.59 -2.33
N SER A 537 -1.87 2.70 -2.96
CA SER A 537 -0.48 3.18 -2.93
C SER A 537 -0.14 3.86 -1.61
N GLY A 538 -1.15 4.39 -0.92
CA GLY A 538 -1.02 4.91 0.43
C GLY A 538 -2.37 5.05 1.11
N GLN A 539 -2.34 5.51 2.35
CA GLN A 539 -3.53 5.68 3.17
C GLN A 539 -3.41 6.93 4.04
N GLY A 540 -4.51 7.67 4.16
CA GLY A 540 -4.67 8.78 5.06
C GLY A 540 -5.88 8.60 5.97
N THR A 541 -6.53 9.71 6.31
CA THR A 541 -7.82 9.72 7.01
C THR A 541 -8.94 10.04 6.01
N LYS A 542 -10.05 10.66 6.43
CA LYS A 542 -11.08 11.14 5.51
C LYS A 542 -10.61 12.45 4.87
N GLN A 543 -10.36 12.44 3.56
CA GLN A 543 -9.73 13.48 2.77
C GLN A 543 -10.51 13.83 1.50
N CYS A 544 -10.27 15.02 0.96
CA CYS A 544 -10.85 15.48 -0.30
C CYS A 544 -9.97 16.54 -0.96
N GLY A 545 -10.24 16.75 -2.25
CA GLY A 545 -9.41 17.56 -3.12
C GLY A 545 -7.98 17.03 -3.19
N GLY A 546 -7.10 17.82 -3.77
CA GLY A 546 -5.67 17.58 -3.68
C GLY A 546 -4.92 18.05 -4.91
N GLU A 547 -3.64 18.36 -4.71
CA GLU A 547 -2.73 18.80 -5.76
C GLU A 547 -1.35 18.20 -5.60
N PHE A 548 -0.70 17.97 -6.75
CA PHE A 548 0.75 17.84 -6.79
C PHE A 548 1.38 19.22 -6.70
N VAL A 549 2.42 19.35 -5.88
CA VAL A 549 3.18 20.60 -5.79
C VAL A 549 4.13 20.71 -6.97
N ALA A 550 3.87 21.68 -7.85
CA ALA A 550 4.72 22.04 -8.97
C ALA A 550 4.72 23.56 -9.13
N SER A 551 5.57 24.24 -8.36
CA SER A 551 5.64 25.71 -8.32
C SER A 551 6.99 26.19 -7.80
N GLY A 552 7.63 27.11 -8.54
CA GLY A 552 8.89 27.73 -8.12
C GLY A 552 8.79 28.55 -6.83
N HIS A 553 7.57 28.94 -6.43
CA HIS A 553 7.32 29.63 -5.16
C HIS A 553 7.67 28.73 -3.96
N PHE A 554 7.40 27.43 -4.06
CA PHE A 554 7.71 26.47 -3.01
C PHE A 554 9.13 25.90 -3.17
N PRO A 555 9.76 25.43 -2.08
CA PRO A 555 11.14 24.98 -2.15
C PRO A 555 11.27 23.60 -2.84
N PRO A 556 12.47 23.21 -3.32
CA PRO A 556 12.66 21.99 -4.11
C PRO A 556 12.23 20.70 -3.39
N GLU A 557 12.36 20.65 -2.07
CA GLU A 557 12.07 19.47 -1.24
C GLU A 557 10.59 19.06 -1.22
N VAL A 558 9.67 19.97 -1.56
CA VAL A 558 8.23 19.67 -1.58
C VAL A 558 7.69 19.44 -3.00
N GLN A 559 8.51 19.62 -4.04
CA GLN A 559 8.05 19.43 -5.42
C GLN A 559 7.72 17.95 -5.66
N GLY A 560 6.55 17.68 -6.23
CA GLY A 560 6.04 16.33 -6.42
C GLY A 560 5.37 15.71 -5.18
N GLU A 561 5.27 16.42 -4.05
CA GLU A 561 4.39 16.01 -2.95
C GLU A 561 2.92 16.13 -3.35
N ILE A 562 2.07 15.29 -2.76
CA ILE A 562 0.61 15.47 -2.78
C ILE A 562 0.20 16.25 -1.53
N TRP A 563 -0.50 17.37 -1.73
CA TRP A 563 -1.17 18.10 -0.66
C TRP A 563 -2.68 17.89 -0.77
N THR A 564 -3.34 17.52 0.34
CA THR A 564 -4.79 17.22 0.36
C THR A 564 -5.41 17.62 1.71
N ASN A 565 -6.73 17.67 1.76
CA ASN A 565 -7.45 18.19 2.92
C ASN A 565 -8.10 17.07 3.73
N GLN A 566 -7.68 16.88 4.98
CA GLN A 566 -8.32 15.98 5.94
C GLN A 566 -9.44 16.73 6.68
N TYR A 567 -10.58 16.90 6.02
CA TYR A 567 -11.70 17.74 6.48
C TYR A 567 -12.26 17.37 7.86
N LYS A 568 -12.25 16.08 8.24
CA LYS A 568 -12.67 15.65 9.60
C LYS A 568 -11.66 16.01 10.68
N SER A 569 -10.38 16.02 10.32
CA SER A 569 -9.26 16.20 11.24
C SER A 569 -8.73 17.63 11.27
N HIS A 570 -9.34 18.56 10.52
CA HIS A 570 -8.95 19.97 10.48
C HIS A 570 -7.51 20.20 10.00
N VAL A 571 -7.07 19.35 9.08
CA VAL A 571 -5.66 19.28 8.65
C VAL A 571 -5.56 19.43 7.14
N VAL A 572 -4.56 20.18 6.69
CA VAL A 572 -4.05 20.11 5.31
C VAL A 572 -2.82 19.22 5.33
N ALA A 573 -2.98 18.01 4.82
CA ALA A 573 -1.99 16.94 4.89
C ALA A 573 -1.04 16.97 3.69
N ARG A 574 0.16 16.42 3.91
CA ARG A 574 1.22 16.30 2.91
C ARG A 574 1.62 14.84 2.76
N TYR A 575 1.94 14.43 1.54
CA TYR A 575 2.39 13.09 1.23
C TYR A 575 3.58 13.12 0.28
N GLU A 576 4.59 12.32 0.61
CA GLU A 576 5.68 11.96 -0.28
C GLU A 576 5.20 10.86 -1.25
N VAL A 577 5.54 11.00 -2.53
CA VAL A 577 5.28 9.99 -3.56
C VAL A 577 6.62 9.45 -4.07
N SER A 578 6.80 8.13 -4.01
CA SER A 578 8.04 7.47 -4.41
C SER A 578 7.75 6.29 -5.34
N ASP A 579 8.68 6.00 -6.26
CA ASP A 579 8.55 4.89 -7.20
C ASP A 579 8.54 3.54 -6.47
N ASP A 580 7.64 2.65 -6.89
CA ASP A 580 7.55 1.26 -6.45
C ASP A 580 7.26 0.36 -7.66
N GLY A 581 8.32 -0.17 -8.28
CA GLY A 581 8.21 -0.95 -9.52
C GLY A 581 7.56 -0.13 -10.64
N ALA A 582 6.48 -0.66 -11.23
CA ALA A 582 5.66 0.05 -12.21
C ALA A 582 4.80 1.17 -11.60
N GLY A 583 4.49 1.08 -10.30
CA GLY A 583 3.61 2.00 -9.59
C GLY A 583 4.34 2.92 -8.61
N TYR A 584 3.67 3.20 -7.49
CA TYR A 584 4.10 4.19 -6.50
C TYR A 584 3.70 3.79 -5.09
N THR A 585 4.53 4.18 -4.12
CA THR A 585 4.19 4.24 -2.70
C THR A 585 3.96 5.69 -2.28
N ILE A 586 2.93 5.92 -1.46
CA ILE A 586 2.54 7.24 -0.96
C ILE A 586 2.60 7.23 0.57
N LYS A 587 3.42 8.10 1.15
CA LYS A 587 3.69 8.13 2.60
C LYS A 587 3.34 9.50 3.19
N GLY A 588 2.63 9.50 4.31
CA GLY A 588 2.25 10.73 5.02
C GLY A 588 3.46 11.44 5.63
N LEU A 589 3.44 12.77 5.56
CA LEU A 589 4.42 13.70 6.11
C LEU A 589 3.78 14.61 7.17
N ASP A 590 4.60 15.43 7.84
CA ASP A 590 4.07 16.46 8.74
C ASP A 590 3.14 17.42 7.98
N PRO A 591 1.97 17.76 8.56
CA PRO A 591 0.94 18.53 7.87
C PRO A 591 1.40 19.95 7.54
N LEU A 592 0.83 20.50 6.46
CA LEU A 592 1.05 21.90 6.08
C LEU A 592 0.34 22.85 7.04
N ILE A 593 -0.90 22.50 7.41
CA ILE A 593 -1.73 23.23 8.35
C ILE A 593 -2.38 22.23 9.29
N GLN A 594 -2.34 22.54 10.58
CA GLN A 594 -3.17 21.90 11.58
C GLN A 594 -4.00 22.98 12.29
N SER A 595 -5.33 22.94 12.13
CA SER A 595 -6.22 23.83 12.87
C SER A 595 -6.66 23.20 14.17
N SER A 596 -6.93 24.09 15.11
CA SER A 596 -7.40 23.76 16.43
C SER A 596 -8.88 24.17 16.65
N SER A 597 -9.47 24.80 15.63
CA SER A 597 -10.90 25.12 15.50
C SER A 597 -11.69 23.92 15.01
N SER A 598 -12.87 23.68 15.59
CA SER A 598 -13.82 22.70 15.06
C SER A 598 -14.55 23.20 13.80
N TYR A 599 -14.38 24.46 13.41
CA TYR A 599 -15.02 25.05 12.24
C TYR A 599 -14.17 24.90 10.98
N PHE A 600 -12.84 24.88 11.06
CA PHE A 600 -11.98 24.70 9.89
C PHE A 600 -12.30 23.40 9.15
N ARG A 601 -12.89 23.50 7.96
CA ARG A 601 -13.24 22.36 7.10
C ARG A 601 -12.62 22.58 5.73
N PRO A 602 -11.32 22.26 5.57
CA PRO A 602 -10.71 22.36 4.27
C PRO A 602 -11.32 21.29 3.36
N VAL A 603 -11.89 21.68 2.22
CA VAL A 603 -12.65 20.79 1.31
C VAL A 603 -12.07 20.71 -0.11
N ASP A 604 -11.29 21.71 -0.53
CA ASP A 604 -10.59 21.70 -1.82
C ASP A 604 -9.26 22.47 -1.73
N LEU A 605 -8.32 22.15 -2.62
CA LEU A 605 -6.99 22.76 -2.67
C LEU A 605 -6.56 22.90 -4.14
N LYS A 606 -6.05 24.08 -4.53
CA LYS A 606 -5.55 24.37 -5.89
C LYS A 606 -4.28 25.20 -5.85
N MET A 607 -3.35 24.95 -6.77
CA MET A 607 -2.26 25.89 -7.07
C MET A 607 -2.80 27.06 -7.90
N GLY A 608 -2.48 28.28 -7.49
CA GLY A 608 -2.92 29.52 -8.14
C GLY A 608 -1.92 30.09 -9.14
N PRO A 609 -2.30 31.15 -9.85
CA PRO A 609 -1.51 31.77 -10.92
C PRO A 609 -0.23 32.46 -10.43
N ASP A 610 -0.13 32.75 -9.13
CA ASP A 610 1.05 33.32 -8.49
C ASP A 610 1.97 32.24 -7.85
N GLY A 611 1.68 30.97 -8.11
CA GLY A 611 2.41 29.82 -7.58
C GLY A 611 2.09 29.48 -6.12
N ALA A 612 1.19 30.21 -5.46
CA ALA A 612 0.75 29.92 -4.10
C ALA A 612 -0.31 28.80 -4.08
N ALA A 613 -0.53 28.20 -2.90
CA ALA A 613 -1.58 27.19 -2.71
C ALA A 613 -2.82 27.84 -2.09
N TYR A 614 -4.00 27.55 -2.62
CA TYR A 614 -5.28 28.07 -2.16
C TYR A 614 -6.11 26.92 -1.59
N ILE A 615 -6.77 27.15 -0.45
CA ILE A 615 -7.57 26.17 0.27
C ILE A 615 -8.99 26.72 0.42
N LEU A 616 -9.98 25.94 -0.03
CA LEU A 616 -11.38 26.21 0.31
C LEU A 616 -11.69 25.67 1.69
N ASP A 617 -12.15 26.55 2.57
CA ASP A 617 -12.65 26.22 3.89
C ASP A 617 -14.16 26.39 3.93
N TRP A 618 -14.87 25.25 3.97
CA TRP A 618 -16.32 25.16 4.04
C TRP A 618 -16.87 25.76 5.35
N TYR A 619 -16.03 25.83 6.38
CA TYR A 619 -16.33 26.42 7.69
C TYR A 619 -17.60 25.90 8.37
N ASN A 620 -17.63 24.61 8.72
CA ASN A 620 -18.82 24.00 9.32
C ASN A 620 -18.45 23.04 10.46
N PRO A 621 -18.96 23.21 11.68
CA PRO A 621 -18.61 22.32 12.79
C PRO A 621 -19.22 20.93 12.61
N LEU A 622 -20.30 20.78 11.82
CA LEU A 622 -21.00 19.53 11.58
C LEU A 622 -20.94 19.10 10.11
N ILE A 623 -20.30 17.96 9.86
CA ILE A 623 -20.16 17.42 8.50
C ILE A 623 -21.15 16.27 8.24
N GLY A 624 -21.20 15.28 9.15
CA GLY A 624 -21.95 14.04 8.92
C GLY A 624 -23.46 14.20 9.06
N HIS A 625 -24.22 13.46 8.25
CA HIS A 625 -25.70 13.42 8.28
C HIS A 625 -26.25 12.13 8.90
N MET A 626 -25.40 11.12 9.11
CA MET A 626 -25.78 9.89 9.83
C MET A 626 -25.74 10.09 11.34
N GLN A 627 -24.84 10.95 11.84
CA GLN A 627 -24.64 11.20 13.27
C GLN A 627 -25.46 12.40 13.79
N HIS A 628 -25.87 13.29 12.89
CA HIS A 628 -26.57 14.54 13.21
C HIS A 628 -27.67 14.83 12.21
N SER A 629 -28.78 15.40 12.68
CA SER A 629 -29.89 15.81 11.82
C SER A 629 -29.42 16.71 10.67
N PHE A 630 -30.07 16.59 9.51
CA PHE A 630 -29.91 17.55 8.41
C PHE A 630 -30.30 18.98 8.82
N ARG A 631 -31.10 19.13 9.89
CA ARG A 631 -31.60 20.42 10.41
C ARG A 631 -31.01 20.79 11.76
N ASP A 632 -29.84 20.26 12.08
CA ASP A 632 -29.12 20.67 13.28
C ASP A 632 -28.74 22.16 13.16
N GLU A 633 -29.20 22.98 14.11
CA GLU A 633 -29.00 24.44 14.11
C GLU A 633 -27.52 24.85 14.18
N ARG A 634 -26.62 23.92 14.54
CA ARG A 634 -25.17 24.16 14.56
C ARG A 634 -24.53 24.08 13.18
N ARG A 635 -25.26 23.69 12.13
CA ARG A 635 -24.75 23.73 10.74
C ARG A 635 -24.65 25.17 10.29
N ASP A 636 -23.43 25.61 9.99
CA ASP A 636 -23.20 26.95 9.46
C ASP A 636 -23.71 27.07 8.01
N THR A 637 -24.39 28.18 7.72
CA THR A 637 -24.92 28.50 6.39
C THR A 637 -24.63 29.94 5.98
N THR A 638 -23.72 30.60 6.69
CA THR A 638 -23.49 32.06 6.58
C THR A 638 -22.04 32.44 6.36
N HIS A 639 -21.10 31.53 6.58
CA HIS A 639 -19.66 31.80 6.46
C HIS A 639 -18.99 30.87 5.44
N GLY A 640 -17.79 31.25 5.02
CA GLY A 640 -16.98 30.44 4.11
C GLY A 640 -15.71 31.20 3.76
N ARG A 641 -14.58 30.51 3.62
CA ARG A 641 -13.28 31.17 3.46
C ARG A 641 -12.46 30.55 2.34
N VAL A 642 -11.64 31.38 1.72
CA VAL A 642 -10.51 30.95 0.87
C VAL A 642 -9.23 31.40 1.54
N TRP A 643 -8.36 30.45 1.86
CA TRP A 643 -7.05 30.70 2.46
C TRP A 643 -5.96 30.57 1.40
N ARG A 644 -4.98 31.49 1.42
CA ARG A 644 -3.80 31.46 0.54
C ARG A 644 -2.55 31.17 1.36
N VAL A 645 -1.79 30.15 0.96
CA VAL A 645 -0.58 29.69 1.62
C VAL A 645 0.64 30.01 0.78
N THR A 646 1.61 30.66 1.41
CA THR A 646 2.87 31.09 0.80
C THR A 646 4.08 30.63 1.62
N HIS A 647 5.25 30.64 0.99
CA HIS A 647 6.53 30.48 1.67
C HIS A 647 7.14 31.84 2.02
N LYS A 648 7.54 32.04 3.28
CA LYS A 648 7.93 33.35 3.84
C LYS A 648 9.11 34.03 3.16
N SER A 649 10.02 33.25 2.58
CA SER A 649 11.31 33.74 2.05
C SER A 649 11.51 33.54 0.56
N ARG A 650 10.45 33.16 -0.18
CA ARG A 650 10.55 32.88 -1.62
C ARG A 650 9.63 33.81 -2.40
N PRO A 651 10.09 34.32 -3.57
CA PRO A 651 9.25 35.18 -4.39
C PRO A 651 8.04 34.40 -4.92
N LEU A 652 6.93 35.11 -5.12
CA LEU A 652 5.80 34.57 -5.87
C LEU A 652 6.18 34.38 -7.33
N VAL A 653 5.44 33.52 -8.03
CA VAL A 653 5.56 33.36 -9.48
C VAL A 653 4.87 34.54 -10.15
N GLU A 654 5.48 35.08 -11.20
CA GLU A 654 4.85 36.12 -12.03
C GLU A 654 3.70 35.51 -12.83
N ARG A 655 2.50 36.08 -12.70
CA ARG A 655 1.30 35.58 -13.37
C ARG A 655 1.48 35.71 -14.90
N PRO A 656 1.51 34.61 -15.69
CA PRO A 656 1.72 34.69 -17.13
C PRO A 656 0.50 35.28 -17.83
N GLN A 657 0.74 36.16 -18.82
CA GLN A 657 -0.34 36.69 -19.66
C GLN A 657 -0.66 35.70 -20.79
N LEU A 658 -1.72 34.90 -20.62
CA LEU A 658 -2.09 33.85 -21.57
C LEU A 658 -3.22 34.25 -22.53
N VAL A 659 -3.97 35.31 -22.22
CA VAL A 659 -5.16 35.72 -22.97
C VAL A 659 -4.94 37.07 -23.64
N GLY A 660 -5.43 37.20 -24.87
CA GLY A 660 -5.26 38.42 -25.68
C GLY A 660 -3.84 38.62 -26.22
N VAL A 661 -3.00 37.58 -26.19
CA VAL A 661 -1.63 37.58 -26.72
C VAL A 661 -1.49 36.60 -27.90
N PRO A 662 -0.47 36.75 -28.77
CA PRO A 662 -0.22 35.80 -29.85
C PRO A 662 -0.01 34.37 -29.33
N LEU A 663 -0.51 33.37 -30.05
CA LEU A 663 -0.38 31.95 -29.66
C LEU A 663 1.08 31.50 -29.51
N ALA A 664 2.01 32.11 -30.26
CA ALA A 664 3.45 31.88 -30.09
C ALA A 664 3.95 32.20 -28.67
N ASN A 665 3.39 33.24 -28.03
CA ASN A 665 3.70 33.57 -26.64
C ASN A 665 3.04 32.57 -25.70
N VAL A 666 1.80 32.15 -25.99
CA VAL A 666 1.07 31.16 -25.17
C VAL A 666 1.82 29.83 -25.12
N VAL A 667 2.21 29.25 -26.26
CA VAL A 667 2.93 27.97 -26.30
C VAL A 667 4.33 28.05 -25.69
N SER A 668 4.94 29.24 -25.61
CA SER A 668 6.25 29.42 -24.99
C SER A 668 6.25 29.05 -23.49
N HIS A 669 5.11 29.23 -22.82
CA HIS A 669 4.88 28.89 -21.42
C HIS A 669 4.77 27.38 -21.15
N LEU A 670 4.82 26.51 -22.19
CA LEU A 670 4.99 25.06 -21.98
C LEU A 670 6.37 24.70 -21.36
N ARG A 671 7.31 25.66 -21.33
CA ARG A 671 8.60 25.52 -20.60
C ARG A 671 8.52 25.89 -19.13
N ASP A 672 7.42 26.49 -18.68
CA ASP A 672 7.31 26.96 -17.31
C ASP A 672 7.24 25.76 -16.35
N PRO A 673 7.90 25.83 -15.18
CA PRO A 673 7.88 24.74 -14.21
C PRO A 673 6.50 24.56 -13.57
N GLU A 674 5.65 25.58 -13.57
CA GLU A 674 4.31 25.54 -12.99
C GLU A 674 3.35 24.70 -13.82
N SER A 675 2.89 23.58 -13.25
CA SER A 675 1.90 22.70 -13.90
C SER A 675 0.56 23.39 -14.10
N PHE A 676 0.22 24.34 -13.22
CA PHE A 676 -0.90 25.27 -13.43
C PHE A 676 -0.77 25.98 -14.78
N THR A 677 0.35 26.65 -15.05
CA THR A 677 0.56 27.43 -16.27
C THR A 677 0.48 26.55 -17.51
N ARG A 678 1.17 25.40 -17.51
CA ARG A 678 1.13 24.46 -18.64
C ARG A 678 -0.27 23.89 -18.87
N GLN A 679 -1.11 23.78 -17.84
CA GLN A 679 -2.51 23.38 -17.99
C GLN A 679 -3.36 24.49 -18.60
N GLN A 680 -3.17 25.75 -18.19
CA GLN A 680 -3.89 26.89 -18.76
C GLN A 680 -3.51 27.12 -20.24
N VAL A 681 -2.25 26.90 -20.63
CA VAL A 681 -1.85 26.90 -22.05
C VAL A 681 -2.71 25.94 -22.86
N LYS A 682 -2.93 24.71 -22.37
CA LYS A 682 -3.79 23.73 -23.05
C LYS A 682 -5.24 24.22 -23.17
N ARG A 683 -5.77 24.92 -22.17
CA ARG A 683 -7.12 25.51 -22.22
C ARG A 683 -7.23 26.60 -23.28
N VAL A 684 -6.25 27.51 -23.33
CA VAL A 684 -6.21 28.58 -24.35
C VAL A 684 -6.10 27.99 -25.76
N LEU A 685 -5.25 26.98 -25.97
CA LEU A 685 -5.12 26.31 -27.27
C LEU A 685 -6.39 25.55 -27.68
N TYR A 686 -7.11 24.99 -26.71
CA TYR A 686 -8.35 24.28 -26.96
C TYR A 686 -9.45 25.21 -27.50
N ASP A 687 -9.53 26.45 -27.01
CA ASP A 687 -10.51 27.45 -27.46
C ASP A 687 -10.07 28.22 -28.71
N ALA A 688 -8.81 28.09 -29.12
CA ALA A 688 -8.27 28.72 -30.32
C ALA A 688 -8.68 28.00 -31.62
N ASP A 689 -8.51 28.67 -32.76
CA ASP A 689 -8.62 28.02 -34.07
C ASP A 689 -7.61 26.86 -34.17
N GLN A 690 -8.10 25.67 -34.54
CA GLN A 690 -7.30 24.44 -34.53
C GLN A 690 -6.06 24.54 -35.42
N GLN A 691 -6.17 25.19 -36.59
CA GLN A 691 -5.06 25.31 -37.53
C GLN A 691 -4.00 26.30 -37.02
N GLN A 692 -4.43 27.42 -36.42
CA GLN A 692 -3.52 28.38 -35.78
C GLN A 692 -2.81 27.78 -34.57
N ALA A 693 -3.53 27.05 -33.72
CA ALA A 693 -2.95 26.35 -32.57
C ALA A 693 -1.92 25.30 -33.01
N LYS A 694 -2.26 24.51 -34.05
CA LYS A 694 -1.32 23.57 -34.67
C LYS A 694 -0.07 24.30 -35.18
N GLN A 695 -0.22 25.38 -35.93
CA GLN A 695 0.92 26.12 -36.48
C GLN A 695 1.84 26.64 -35.37
N ALA A 696 1.29 27.20 -34.29
CA ALA A 696 2.07 27.67 -33.15
C ALA A 696 2.85 26.53 -32.47
N LEU A 697 2.25 25.34 -32.34
CA LEU A 697 2.92 24.16 -31.79
C LEU A 697 4.03 23.64 -32.71
N ASP A 698 3.80 23.57 -34.02
CA ASP A 698 4.83 23.21 -35.01
C ASP A 698 6.04 24.14 -34.90
N GLU A 699 5.79 25.45 -34.91
CA GLU A 699 6.84 26.47 -34.81
C GLU A 699 7.60 26.38 -33.47
N TRP A 700 6.89 26.14 -32.36
CA TRP A 700 7.51 25.99 -31.04
C TRP A 700 8.38 24.74 -30.94
N LEU A 701 7.93 23.59 -31.46
CA LEU A 701 8.69 22.35 -31.48
C LEU A 701 10.05 22.51 -32.17
N LEU A 702 10.11 23.30 -33.24
CA LEU A 702 11.36 23.61 -33.95
C LEU A 702 12.36 24.42 -33.09
N THR A 703 11.91 25.02 -32.00
CA THR A 703 12.77 25.77 -31.06
C THR A 703 13.38 24.90 -29.96
N LEU A 704 12.91 23.66 -29.77
CA LEU A 704 13.42 22.77 -28.73
C LEU A 704 14.78 22.19 -29.13
N VAL A 705 15.74 22.18 -28.20
CA VAL A 705 17.10 21.67 -28.45
C VAL A 705 17.33 20.39 -27.64
N PRO A 706 17.75 19.25 -28.24
CA PRO A 706 17.86 17.96 -27.53
C PRO A 706 18.74 17.92 -26.27
N GLN A 707 19.59 18.92 -26.07
CA GLN A 707 20.47 19.04 -24.90
C GLN A 707 19.88 19.91 -23.78
N GLU A 708 18.73 20.56 -24.00
CA GLU A 708 18.09 21.38 -22.97
C GLU A 708 17.52 20.51 -21.84
N PRO A 709 17.48 21.02 -20.59
CA PRO A 709 16.78 20.34 -19.50
C PRO A 709 15.31 20.11 -19.87
N ASN A 710 14.74 18.99 -19.42
CA ASN A 710 13.34 18.64 -19.64
C ASN A 710 12.91 18.49 -21.11
N TYR A 711 13.84 18.34 -22.06
CA TYR A 711 13.53 18.16 -23.49
C TYR A 711 12.44 17.11 -23.77
N ASP A 712 12.55 15.93 -23.16
CA ASP A 712 11.57 14.84 -23.33
C ASP A 712 10.19 15.22 -22.75
N HIS A 713 10.16 16.02 -21.68
CA HIS A 713 8.93 16.52 -21.07
C HIS A 713 8.28 17.61 -21.93
N HIS A 714 9.05 18.56 -22.46
CA HIS A 714 8.53 19.60 -23.36
C HIS A 714 7.88 19.00 -24.61
N ARG A 715 8.45 17.94 -25.17
CA ARG A 715 7.86 17.22 -26.31
C ARG A 715 6.58 16.49 -25.93
N LEU A 716 6.54 15.91 -24.73
CA LEU A 716 5.33 15.32 -24.19
C LEU A 716 4.22 16.36 -23.97
N GLU A 717 4.56 17.54 -23.46
CA GLU A 717 3.63 18.66 -23.31
C GLU A 717 3.04 19.08 -24.67
N ALA A 718 3.87 19.21 -25.72
CA ALA A 718 3.37 19.42 -27.08
C ALA A 718 2.46 18.28 -27.56
N LEU A 719 2.84 17.01 -27.33
CA LEU A 719 2.03 15.86 -27.72
C LEU A 719 0.64 15.90 -27.07
N TRP A 720 0.55 16.29 -25.81
CA TRP A 720 -0.71 16.51 -25.11
C TRP A 720 -1.49 17.73 -25.61
N CYS A 721 -0.81 18.80 -26.01
CA CYS A 721 -1.46 19.92 -26.70
C CYS A 721 -2.08 19.48 -28.03
N TYR A 722 -1.39 18.66 -28.82
CA TYR A 722 -1.92 18.04 -30.04
C TYR A 722 -3.18 17.22 -29.76
N GLN A 723 -3.16 16.39 -28.71
CA GLN A 723 -4.33 15.64 -28.26
C GLN A 723 -5.49 16.56 -27.85
N THR A 724 -5.18 17.62 -27.10
CA THR A 724 -6.15 18.62 -26.63
C THR A 724 -6.84 19.32 -27.81
N ILE A 725 -6.08 19.75 -28.83
CA ILE A 725 -6.66 20.41 -30.00
C ILE A 725 -7.29 19.44 -30.99
N GLY A 726 -7.23 18.12 -30.75
CA GLY A 726 -7.84 17.11 -31.61
C GLY A 726 -7.11 16.89 -32.93
N VAL A 727 -5.78 16.96 -32.94
CA VAL A 727 -4.93 16.72 -34.11
C VAL A 727 -3.95 15.59 -33.79
N VAL A 728 -3.98 14.50 -34.57
CA VAL A 728 -3.03 13.39 -34.43
C VAL A 728 -1.68 13.78 -35.02
N ASN A 729 -0.63 13.73 -34.20
CA ASN A 729 0.75 13.89 -34.62
C ASN A 729 1.52 12.58 -34.41
N GLU A 730 1.43 11.69 -35.40
CA GLU A 730 2.05 10.35 -35.34
C GLU A 730 3.59 10.43 -35.27
N GLU A 731 4.20 11.39 -35.96
CA GLU A 731 5.66 11.58 -35.94
C GLU A 731 6.13 11.90 -34.52
N LEU A 732 5.58 12.94 -33.89
CA LEU A 732 5.92 13.30 -32.52
C LEU A 732 5.63 12.17 -31.53
N LEU A 733 4.51 11.45 -31.68
CA LEU A 733 4.20 10.29 -30.85
C LEU A 733 5.33 9.24 -30.92
N ARG A 734 5.76 8.86 -32.13
CA ARG A 734 6.83 7.88 -32.33
C ARG A 734 8.13 8.35 -31.70
N GLU A 735 8.43 9.64 -31.78
CA GLU A 735 9.62 10.18 -31.16
C GLU A 735 9.55 10.20 -29.62
N VAL A 736 8.40 10.53 -29.03
CA VAL A 736 8.17 10.47 -27.57
C VAL A 736 8.28 9.03 -27.07
N LEU A 737 7.85 8.04 -27.86
CA LEU A 737 8.04 6.62 -27.54
C LEU A 737 9.51 6.16 -27.58
N GLN A 738 10.41 6.98 -28.11
CA GLN A 738 11.87 6.76 -28.12
C GLN A 738 12.62 7.72 -27.18
N ALA A 739 11.90 8.48 -26.34
CA ALA A 739 12.48 9.39 -25.37
C ALA A 739 13.45 8.67 -24.41
N LYS A 740 14.44 9.39 -23.88
CA LYS A 740 15.39 8.85 -22.90
C LYS A 740 14.68 8.61 -21.57
N ASP A 741 13.81 9.54 -21.17
CA ASP A 741 13.01 9.42 -19.97
C ASP A 741 11.88 8.39 -20.13
N ALA A 742 11.86 7.37 -19.27
CA ALA A 742 10.84 6.33 -19.29
C ALA A 742 9.43 6.88 -19.01
N ARG A 743 9.32 7.99 -18.27
CA ARG A 743 8.03 8.63 -17.96
C ARG A 743 7.39 9.22 -19.22
N ALA A 744 8.21 9.79 -20.12
CA ALA A 744 7.76 10.23 -21.43
C ALA A 744 7.26 9.07 -22.30
N ARG A 745 8.02 7.97 -22.37
CA ARG A 745 7.61 6.77 -23.13
C ARG A 745 6.30 6.17 -22.60
N ALA A 746 6.15 6.09 -21.28
CA ALA A 746 4.91 5.61 -20.64
C ALA A 746 3.71 6.52 -20.96
N ALA A 747 3.90 7.84 -20.92
CA ALA A 747 2.85 8.79 -21.32
C ALA A 747 2.53 8.72 -22.82
N GLY A 748 3.52 8.50 -23.68
CA GLY A 748 3.32 8.26 -25.11
C GLY A 748 2.48 7.02 -25.38
N MET A 749 2.68 5.93 -24.62
CA MET A 749 1.81 4.73 -24.70
C MET A 749 0.36 5.06 -24.35
N ARG A 750 0.13 5.90 -23.33
CA ARG A 750 -1.23 6.38 -23.04
C ARG A 750 -1.82 7.21 -24.17
N VAL A 751 -1.05 8.05 -24.85
CA VAL A 751 -1.54 8.78 -26.04
C VAL A 751 -1.88 7.80 -27.16
N LEU A 752 -1.03 6.80 -27.42
CA LEU A 752 -1.29 5.74 -28.41
C LEU A 752 -2.62 5.01 -28.12
N ARG A 753 -2.97 4.76 -26.86
CA ARG A 753 -4.26 4.17 -26.46
C ARG A 753 -5.47 4.91 -27.04
N TYR A 754 -5.39 6.23 -27.18
CA TYR A 754 -6.48 7.04 -27.74
C TYR A 754 -6.37 7.23 -29.25
N TRP A 755 -5.15 7.23 -29.80
CA TRP A 755 -4.90 7.48 -31.22
C TRP A 755 -4.78 6.22 -32.08
N TYR A 756 -4.74 5.02 -31.49
CA TYR A 756 -4.50 3.77 -32.23
C TYR A 756 -5.32 3.59 -33.53
N PRO A 757 -6.59 4.04 -33.65
CA PRO A 757 -7.34 3.88 -34.90
C PRO A 757 -6.74 4.64 -36.09
N GLU A 758 -5.95 5.68 -35.82
CA GLU A 758 -5.34 6.58 -36.81
C GLU A 758 -3.82 6.36 -36.94
N ILE A 759 -3.21 5.55 -36.08
CA ILE A 759 -1.78 5.24 -36.11
C ILE A 759 -1.50 4.03 -37.00
N LYS A 760 -0.44 4.09 -37.81
CA LYS A 760 0.00 2.94 -38.62
C LYS A 760 0.66 1.88 -37.75
N ASN A 761 0.23 0.62 -37.89
CA ASN A 761 0.78 -0.54 -37.16
C ASN A 761 0.91 -0.32 -35.64
N PRO A 762 -0.16 0.07 -34.92
CA PRO A 762 -0.06 0.47 -33.52
C PRO A 762 0.45 -0.68 -32.63
N LEU A 763 0.14 -1.94 -32.97
CA LEU A 763 0.62 -3.11 -32.24
C LEU A 763 2.14 -3.32 -32.32
N GLU A 764 2.83 -2.83 -33.34
CA GLU A 764 4.31 -2.86 -33.39
C GLU A 764 4.91 -1.93 -32.34
N LEU A 765 4.28 -0.78 -32.11
CA LEU A 765 4.69 0.16 -31.05
C LEU A 765 4.43 -0.42 -29.65
N VAL A 766 3.28 -1.07 -29.47
CA VAL A 766 2.95 -1.77 -28.21
C VAL A 766 3.93 -2.91 -27.95
N GLU A 767 4.20 -3.75 -28.94
CA GLU A 767 5.11 -4.89 -28.79
C GLU A 767 6.54 -4.45 -28.44
N ALA A 768 7.03 -3.36 -29.02
CA ALA A 768 8.31 -2.77 -28.62
C ALA A 768 8.30 -2.31 -27.14
N ALA A 769 7.23 -1.65 -26.70
CA ALA A 769 7.11 -1.12 -25.34
C ALA A 769 6.87 -2.18 -24.26
N ILE A 770 6.29 -3.34 -24.61
CA ILE A 770 6.16 -4.49 -23.68
C ILE A 770 7.51 -5.04 -23.22
N HIS A 771 8.56 -4.84 -24.03
CA HIS A 771 9.93 -5.23 -23.71
C HIS A 771 10.77 -4.09 -23.13
N ASP A 772 10.17 -2.94 -22.81
CA ASP A 772 10.91 -1.80 -22.25
C ASP A 772 11.57 -2.18 -20.91
N PRO A 773 12.83 -1.75 -20.67
CA PRO A 773 13.50 -2.03 -19.40
C PRO A 773 12.76 -1.44 -18.18
N HIS A 774 12.00 -0.36 -18.36
CA HIS A 774 11.28 0.28 -17.28
C HIS A 774 9.88 -0.34 -17.07
N PRO A 775 9.56 -0.84 -15.86
CA PRO A 775 8.29 -1.54 -15.61
C PRO A 775 7.05 -0.68 -15.86
N ARG A 776 7.09 0.64 -15.60
CA ARG A 776 5.96 1.55 -15.89
C ARG A 776 5.64 1.68 -17.38
N VAL A 777 6.63 1.59 -18.27
CA VAL A 777 6.38 1.61 -19.72
C VAL A 777 5.69 0.32 -20.14
N ARG A 778 6.14 -0.83 -19.59
CA ARG A 778 5.48 -2.13 -19.80
C ARG A 778 4.04 -2.12 -19.29
N LEU A 779 3.76 -1.50 -18.15
CA LEU A 779 2.41 -1.33 -17.62
C LEU A 779 1.50 -0.58 -18.61
N GLU A 780 1.96 0.56 -19.12
CA GLU A 780 1.16 1.32 -20.09
C GLU A 780 1.01 0.60 -21.43
N ALA A 781 2.01 -0.18 -21.85
CA ALA A 781 1.92 -1.02 -23.03
C ALA A 781 0.88 -2.15 -22.85
N ILE A 782 0.84 -2.81 -21.69
CA ILE A 782 -0.20 -3.81 -21.35
C ILE A 782 -1.59 -3.16 -21.45
N LEU A 783 -1.78 -2.04 -20.77
CA LEU A 783 -3.07 -1.36 -20.76
C LEU A 783 -3.46 -0.92 -22.18
N THR A 784 -2.52 -0.39 -22.96
CA THR A 784 -2.76 0.05 -24.34
C THR A 784 -3.12 -1.10 -25.27
N ALA A 785 -2.48 -2.27 -25.12
CA ALA A 785 -2.84 -3.49 -25.85
C ALA A 785 -4.32 -3.84 -25.66
N GLY A 786 -4.85 -3.67 -24.44
CA GLY A 786 -6.25 -3.92 -24.11
C GLY A 786 -7.25 -3.14 -24.96
N TYR A 787 -6.92 -1.91 -25.36
CA TYR A 787 -7.83 -1.07 -26.13
C TYR A 787 -7.80 -1.30 -27.64
N ILE A 788 -6.88 -2.13 -28.14
CA ILE A 788 -6.76 -2.49 -29.55
C ILE A 788 -7.49 -3.82 -29.79
N PRO A 789 -8.65 -3.85 -30.48
CA PRO A 789 -9.58 -4.98 -30.51
C PRO A 789 -9.15 -6.09 -31.49
N GLU A 790 -7.96 -6.65 -31.32
CA GLU A 790 -7.38 -7.69 -32.16
C GLU A 790 -6.92 -8.92 -31.35
N PRO A 791 -6.99 -10.14 -31.91
CA PRO A 791 -6.45 -11.34 -31.24
C PRO A 791 -4.94 -11.21 -30.93
N ARG A 792 -4.18 -10.48 -31.76
CA ARG A 792 -2.74 -10.28 -31.55
C ARG A 792 -2.45 -9.46 -30.28
N SER A 793 -3.38 -8.61 -29.84
CA SER A 793 -3.20 -7.78 -28.63
C SER A 793 -2.94 -8.62 -27.38
N VAL A 794 -3.69 -9.71 -27.16
CA VAL A 794 -3.46 -10.57 -25.99
C VAL A 794 -2.11 -11.27 -26.08
N THR A 795 -1.70 -11.69 -27.29
CA THR A 795 -0.43 -12.40 -27.51
C THR A 795 0.77 -11.50 -27.28
N ILE A 796 0.63 -10.18 -27.47
CA ILE A 796 1.63 -9.17 -27.15
C ILE A 796 1.62 -8.88 -25.64
N ALA A 797 0.45 -8.62 -25.05
CA ALA A 797 0.33 -8.24 -23.64
C ALA A 797 0.95 -9.28 -22.70
N VAL A 798 0.73 -10.57 -22.95
CA VAL A 798 1.30 -11.66 -22.13
C VAL A 798 2.82 -11.78 -22.22
N LYS A 799 3.48 -11.20 -23.22
CA LYS A 799 4.96 -11.19 -23.26
C LYS A 799 5.57 -10.40 -22.10
N ALA A 800 4.78 -9.57 -21.41
CA ALA A 800 5.22 -8.88 -20.20
C ALA A 800 5.77 -9.85 -19.12
N ILE A 801 5.30 -11.10 -19.08
CA ILE A 801 5.76 -12.11 -18.11
C ILE A 801 7.18 -12.63 -18.40
N ASP A 802 7.77 -12.27 -19.54
CA ASP A 802 9.16 -12.62 -19.89
C ASP A 802 10.18 -11.75 -19.14
N ALA A 803 9.73 -10.72 -18.43
CA ALA A 803 10.53 -9.84 -17.61
C ALA A 803 9.96 -9.79 -16.17
N PRO A 804 10.69 -9.24 -15.18
CA PRO A 804 10.21 -9.16 -13.81
C PRO A 804 8.83 -8.49 -13.73
N MET A 805 7.89 -9.20 -13.08
CA MET A 805 6.53 -8.75 -12.82
C MET A 805 6.44 -8.17 -11.41
N ASP A 806 5.51 -7.24 -11.23
CA ASP A 806 5.11 -6.71 -9.92
C ASP A 806 3.58 -6.72 -9.80
N ARG A 807 3.07 -6.33 -8.63
CA ARG A 807 1.63 -6.32 -8.33
C ARG A 807 0.81 -5.47 -9.31
N TYR A 808 1.38 -4.40 -9.86
CA TYR A 808 0.68 -3.49 -10.76
C TYR A 808 0.58 -4.09 -12.17
N LEU A 809 1.69 -4.64 -12.67
CA LEU A 809 1.74 -5.35 -13.95
C LEU A 809 0.82 -6.56 -13.94
N GLU A 810 0.83 -7.35 -12.86
CA GLU A 810 -0.04 -8.52 -12.72
C GLU A 810 -1.52 -8.14 -12.71
N HIS A 811 -1.89 -7.09 -11.97
CA HIS A 811 -3.27 -6.63 -11.90
C HIS A 811 -3.77 -6.13 -13.27
N ALA A 812 -2.98 -5.25 -13.92
CA ALA A 812 -3.31 -4.71 -15.24
C ALA A 812 -3.39 -5.81 -16.32
N LEU A 813 -2.46 -6.77 -16.30
CA LEU A 813 -2.43 -7.85 -17.29
C LEU A 813 -3.65 -8.77 -17.17
N LYS A 814 -4.05 -9.13 -15.94
CA LYS A 814 -5.28 -9.93 -15.69
C LYS A 814 -6.51 -9.26 -16.29
N LEU A 815 -6.72 -7.98 -15.97
CA LEU A 815 -7.85 -7.22 -16.49
C LEU A 815 -7.77 -7.01 -18.01
N THR A 816 -6.57 -6.83 -18.57
CA THR A 816 -6.36 -6.70 -20.02
C THR A 816 -6.73 -8.00 -20.76
N ILE A 817 -6.30 -9.16 -20.24
CA ILE A 817 -6.62 -10.48 -20.80
C ILE A 817 -8.14 -10.70 -20.81
N ASP A 818 -8.81 -10.38 -19.69
CA ASP A 818 -10.26 -10.48 -19.55
C ASP A 818 -11.01 -9.51 -20.45
N GLY A 819 -10.57 -8.25 -20.53
CA GLY A 819 -11.17 -7.23 -21.38
C GLY A 819 -11.09 -7.57 -22.86
N LEU A 820 -10.05 -8.29 -23.28
CA LEU A 820 -9.87 -8.74 -24.67
C LEU A 820 -10.60 -10.05 -25.01
N GLN A 821 -11.30 -10.70 -24.06
CA GLN A 821 -11.80 -12.06 -24.23
C GLN A 821 -12.60 -12.31 -25.53
N SER A 822 -13.46 -11.36 -25.92
CA SER A 822 -14.29 -11.43 -27.13
C SER A 822 -13.48 -11.45 -28.43
N HIS A 823 -12.22 -11.04 -28.37
CA HIS A 823 -11.34 -10.93 -29.53
C HIS A 823 -10.39 -12.10 -29.70
N TRP A 824 -10.07 -12.87 -28.65
CA TRP A 824 -9.04 -13.91 -28.74
C TRP A 824 -9.50 -15.31 -28.33
N VAL A 825 -10.54 -15.44 -27.50
CA VAL A 825 -10.98 -16.74 -26.97
C VAL A 825 -11.51 -17.66 -28.07
N GLU A 826 -12.48 -17.20 -28.86
CA GLU A 826 -13.03 -18.01 -29.97
C GLU A 826 -12.01 -18.25 -31.09
N PRO A 827 -11.20 -17.26 -31.51
CA PRO A 827 -10.08 -17.51 -32.41
C PRO A 827 -9.06 -18.54 -31.87
N GLN A 828 -8.77 -18.53 -30.56
CA GLN A 828 -7.90 -19.53 -29.94
C GLN A 828 -8.52 -20.94 -29.99
N ARG A 829 -9.82 -21.08 -29.72
CA ARG A 829 -10.56 -22.35 -29.86
C ARG A 829 -10.47 -22.92 -31.29
N GLN A 830 -10.41 -22.04 -32.28
CA GLN A 830 -10.26 -22.40 -33.70
C GLN A 830 -8.80 -22.61 -34.14
N GLY A 831 -7.83 -22.50 -33.23
CA GLY A 831 -6.39 -22.61 -33.54
C GLY A 831 -5.84 -21.44 -34.36
N LYS A 832 -6.51 -20.29 -34.37
CA LYS A 832 -6.14 -19.09 -35.14
C LYS A 832 -5.26 -18.10 -34.36
N VAL A 833 -5.05 -18.34 -33.06
CA VAL A 833 -4.17 -17.54 -32.21
C VAL A 833 -2.91 -18.35 -31.94
N THR A 834 -1.76 -17.73 -32.16
CA THR A 834 -0.45 -18.35 -31.92
C THR A 834 0.27 -17.56 -30.84
N PHE A 835 0.51 -18.19 -29.70
CA PHE A 835 1.35 -17.65 -28.64
C PHE A 835 2.82 -18.02 -28.91
N GLU A 836 3.74 -17.13 -28.59
CA GLU A 836 5.17 -17.34 -28.82
C GLU A 836 5.72 -18.47 -27.93
N LYS A 837 5.26 -18.54 -26.67
CA LYS A 837 5.65 -19.58 -25.70
C LYS A 837 4.42 -20.25 -25.09
N PRO A 838 4.50 -21.55 -24.71
CA PRO A 838 3.45 -22.21 -23.93
C PRO A 838 3.06 -21.46 -22.65
N ALA A 839 4.05 -20.91 -21.94
CA ALA A 839 3.83 -20.11 -20.73
C ALA A 839 2.92 -18.88 -20.97
N HIS A 840 3.02 -18.23 -22.13
CA HIS A 840 2.18 -17.09 -22.51
C HIS A 840 0.71 -17.51 -22.65
N LYS A 841 0.47 -18.60 -23.38
CA LYS A 841 -0.87 -19.20 -23.55
C LYS A 841 -1.47 -19.59 -22.21
N ASN A 842 -0.68 -20.27 -21.36
CA ASN A 842 -1.15 -20.76 -20.06
C ASN A 842 -1.46 -19.61 -19.11
N TYR A 843 -0.64 -18.55 -19.12
CA TYR A 843 -0.94 -17.34 -18.35
C TYR A 843 -2.24 -16.67 -18.81
N ALA A 844 -2.45 -16.52 -20.12
CA ALA A 844 -3.69 -15.97 -20.68
C ALA A 844 -4.92 -16.77 -20.22
N LEU A 845 -4.87 -18.10 -20.38
CA LEU A 845 -5.98 -18.97 -20.01
C LEU A 845 -6.25 -18.98 -18.50
N ALA A 846 -5.21 -19.00 -17.67
CA ALA A 846 -5.35 -19.03 -16.20
C ALA A 846 -6.00 -17.75 -15.64
N ASN A 847 -5.82 -16.62 -16.33
CA ASN A 847 -6.20 -15.30 -15.85
C ASN A 847 -7.44 -14.70 -16.54
N LEU A 848 -8.18 -15.48 -17.32
CA LEU A 848 -9.52 -15.10 -17.78
C LEU A 848 -10.52 -15.15 -16.62
N LEU A 849 -11.24 -14.05 -16.38
CA LEU A 849 -12.15 -13.93 -15.22
C LEU A 849 -13.56 -14.40 -15.53
N SER A 850 -13.90 -14.59 -16.81
CA SER A 850 -15.20 -15.08 -17.27
C SER A 850 -15.31 -16.62 -17.20
N ASN A 851 -16.54 -17.15 -17.14
CA ASN A 851 -16.77 -18.60 -17.04
C ASN A 851 -16.55 -19.32 -18.38
N GLU A 852 -16.62 -18.59 -19.50
CA GLU A 852 -16.33 -19.10 -20.85
C GLU A 852 -14.89 -19.65 -20.95
N SER A 853 -13.96 -19.10 -20.16
CA SER A 853 -12.58 -19.59 -20.08
C SER A 853 -12.46 -21.03 -19.57
N ILE A 854 -13.37 -21.44 -18.68
CA ILE A 854 -13.39 -22.79 -18.10
C ILE A 854 -13.67 -23.80 -19.20
N GLU A 855 -14.61 -23.50 -20.10
CA GLU A 855 -14.94 -24.36 -21.25
C GLU A 855 -13.75 -24.53 -22.19
N VAL A 856 -12.99 -23.47 -22.44
CA VAL A 856 -11.79 -23.54 -23.30
C VAL A 856 -10.72 -24.43 -22.67
N ILE A 857 -10.48 -24.28 -21.37
CA ILE A 857 -9.51 -25.13 -20.65
C ILE A 857 -10.00 -26.59 -20.65
N ILE A 858 -11.30 -26.84 -20.50
CA ILE A 858 -11.90 -28.18 -20.57
C ILE A 858 -11.77 -28.79 -21.95
N ASP A 859 -12.03 -28.04 -23.02
CA ASP A 859 -11.86 -28.51 -24.40
C ASP A 859 -10.40 -28.94 -24.66
N LEU A 860 -9.44 -28.20 -24.12
CA LEU A 860 -8.00 -28.54 -24.20
C LEU A 860 -7.65 -29.79 -23.38
N LEU A 861 -8.22 -29.94 -22.17
CA LEU A 861 -8.07 -31.15 -21.35
C LEU A 861 -8.64 -32.37 -22.08
N ASN A 862 -9.82 -32.24 -22.69
CA ASN A 862 -10.49 -33.32 -23.44
C ASN A 862 -9.76 -33.69 -24.74
N ALA A 863 -9.08 -32.75 -25.39
CA ALA A 863 -8.31 -32.99 -26.60
C ALA A 863 -7.00 -33.76 -26.36
N GLY A 864 -6.68 -34.15 -25.12
CA GLY A 864 -5.47 -34.91 -24.78
C GLY A 864 -4.20 -34.06 -24.73
N SER A 865 -4.33 -32.73 -24.61
CA SER A 865 -3.21 -31.77 -24.57
C SER A 865 -2.74 -31.50 -23.14
N ILE A 866 -2.64 -32.51 -22.28
CA ILE A 866 -2.22 -32.32 -20.87
C ILE A 866 -0.69 -32.26 -20.83
N ASP A 867 -0.11 -31.10 -21.16
CA ASP A 867 1.27 -30.84 -20.78
C ASP A 867 1.37 -30.52 -19.27
N ALA A 868 2.53 -30.75 -18.66
CA ALA A 868 2.76 -30.46 -17.24
C ALA A 868 2.56 -28.96 -16.90
N GLU A 869 2.51 -28.11 -17.92
CA GLU A 869 2.39 -26.66 -17.83
C GLU A 869 0.93 -26.21 -17.75
N LEU A 870 -0.02 -26.90 -18.41
CA LEU A 870 -1.49 -26.69 -18.28
C LEU A 870 -2.00 -27.04 -16.88
N LEU A 871 -1.33 -27.98 -16.21
CA LEU A 871 -1.58 -28.33 -14.81
C LEU A 871 -1.11 -27.25 -13.83
N GLN A 872 -0.28 -26.28 -14.28
CA GLN A 872 0.19 -25.17 -13.46
C GLN A 872 -0.57 -23.89 -13.84
N GLY A 873 -1.56 -23.49 -13.03
CA GLY A 873 -2.36 -22.29 -13.26
C GLY A 873 -3.75 -22.59 -13.83
N PRO A 874 -3.92 -22.86 -15.15
CA PRO A 874 -5.25 -23.06 -15.75
C PRO A 874 -6.08 -24.17 -15.08
N ALA A 875 -5.47 -25.31 -14.76
CA ALA A 875 -6.13 -26.38 -14.03
C ALA A 875 -6.60 -25.98 -12.63
N GLN A 876 -5.89 -25.06 -11.96
CA GLN A 876 -6.31 -24.52 -10.67
C GLN A 876 -7.56 -23.64 -10.86
N THR A 877 -7.59 -22.80 -11.88
CA THR A 877 -8.77 -21.99 -12.24
C THR A 877 -10.00 -22.88 -12.47
N VAL A 878 -9.84 -24.00 -13.19
CA VAL A 878 -10.91 -24.99 -13.36
C VAL A 878 -11.32 -25.60 -12.02
N ALA A 879 -10.37 -26.06 -11.19
CA ALA A 879 -10.67 -26.63 -9.87
C ALA A 879 -11.46 -25.65 -8.96
N GLU A 880 -11.12 -24.37 -9.00
CA GLU A 880 -11.70 -23.34 -8.13
C GLU A 880 -13.08 -22.85 -8.60
N ARG A 881 -13.38 -22.93 -9.90
CA ARG A 881 -14.55 -22.25 -10.49
C ARG A 881 -15.53 -23.16 -11.22
N ALA A 882 -15.09 -24.31 -11.73
CA ALA A 882 -15.95 -25.23 -12.48
C ALA A 882 -17.13 -25.77 -11.66
N ASN A 883 -18.18 -26.20 -12.37
CA ASN A 883 -19.29 -26.98 -11.83
C ASN A 883 -18.99 -28.50 -11.82
N ALA A 884 -19.91 -29.31 -11.29
CA ALA A 884 -19.69 -30.74 -11.08
C ALA A 884 -19.38 -31.53 -12.37
N ASN A 885 -20.03 -31.21 -13.48
CA ASN A 885 -19.81 -31.86 -14.77
C ASN A 885 -18.48 -31.41 -15.39
N GLN A 886 -18.17 -30.13 -15.26
CA GLN A 886 -16.96 -29.51 -15.77
C GLN A 886 -15.68 -29.97 -15.05
N LEU A 887 -15.78 -30.47 -13.81
CA LEU A 887 -14.63 -31.01 -13.07
C LEU A 887 -14.18 -32.40 -13.53
N GLU A 888 -15.05 -33.17 -14.19
CA GLU A 888 -14.74 -34.56 -14.57
C GLU A 888 -13.48 -34.69 -15.46
N PRO A 889 -13.32 -33.90 -16.54
CA PRO A 889 -12.10 -33.93 -17.35
C PRO A 889 -10.82 -33.63 -16.58
N LEU A 890 -10.86 -32.65 -15.67
CA LEU A 890 -9.70 -32.31 -14.83
C LEU A 890 -9.35 -33.46 -13.88
N VAL A 891 -10.34 -34.06 -13.23
CA VAL A 891 -10.12 -35.14 -12.26
C VAL A 891 -9.57 -36.39 -12.95
N LEU A 892 -10.08 -36.73 -14.14
CA LEU A 892 -9.55 -37.82 -14.96
C LEU A 892 -8.10 -37.55 -15.39
N SER A 893 -7.80 -36.33 -15.81
CA SER A 893 -6.44 -35.89 -16.15
C SER A 893 -5.48 -36.07 -14.97
N LEU A 894 -5.90 -35.67 -13.76
CA LEU A 894 -5.10 -35.85 -12.54
C LEU A 894 -4.89 -37.33 -12.19
N VAL A 895 -5.88 -38.19 -12.42
CA VAL A 895 -5.74 -39.65 -12.24
C VAL A 895 -4.64 -40.20 -13.15
N GLU A 896 -4.63 -39.79 -14.41
CA GLU A 896 -3.63 -40.24 -15.39
C GLU A 896 -2.22 -39.77 -15.01
N VAL A 897 -2.04 -38.48 -14.76
CA VAL A 897 -0.73 -37.90 -14.45
C VAL A 897 -0.16 -38.42 -13.13
N THR A 898 -1.00 -38.66 -12.12
CA THR A 898 -0.55 -39.28 -10.85
C THR A 898 -0.19 -40.76 -11.00
N ARG A 899 -0.82 -41.49 -11.92
CA ARG A 899 -0.39 -42.85 -12.29
C ARG A 899 0.94 -42.84 -13.02
N GLU A 900 1.13 -41.91 -13.95
CA GLU A 900 2.38 -41.77 -14.70
C GLU A 900 3.56 -41.45 -13.78
N TYR A 901 3.38 -40.53 -12.83
CA TYR A 901 4.38 -40.21 -11.80
C TYR A 901 4.93 -41.46 -11.10
N LYS A 902 4.05 -42.43 -10.80
CA LYS A 902 4.41 -43.71 -10.19
C LYS A 902 5.18 -44.62 -11.14
N THR A 903 4.80 -44.68 -12.41
CA THR A 903 5.42 -45.56 -13.41
C THR A 903 6.73 -45.03 -13.97
N GLN A 904 6.94 -43.71 -14.00
CA GLN A 904 8.11 -43.07 -14.62
C GLN A 904 9.15 -42.55 -13.60
N GLY A 905 9.07 -42.98 -12.34
CA GLY A 905 10.06 -42.62 -11.32
C GLY A 905 10.05 -41.15 -10.90
N GLY A 906 8.87 -40.52 -10.82
CA GLY A 906 8.71 -39.14 -10.38
C GLY A 906 8.76 -38.08 -11.48
N LYS A 907 8.69 -38.49 -12.76
CA LYS A 907 8.46 -37.57 -13.89
C LYS A 907 6.96 -37.31 -14.06
N GLY A 908 6.54 -36.05 -14.20
CA GLY A 908 5.14 -35.64 -14.30
C GLY A 908 4.82 -34.38 -13.46
N ILE A 909 3.63 -34.32 -12.85
CA ILE A 909 3.24 -33.25 -11.91
C ILE A 909 4.08 -33.29 -10.62
N SER A 910 4.52 -32.13 -10.12
CA SER A 910 5.23 -32.06 -8.84
C SER A 910 4.27 -32.29 -7.65
N PRO A 911 4.75 -32.82 -6.50
CA PRO A 911 3.95 -32.93 -5.28
C PRO A 911 3.32 -31.60 -4.85
N GLU A 912 4.03 -30.49 -5.03
CA GLU A 912 3.57 -29.14 -4.68
C GLU A 912 2.39 -28.72 -5.58
N ALA A 913 2.54 -28.84 -6.89
CA ALA A 913 1.48 -28.50 -7.85
C ALA A 913 0.24 -29.39 -7.64
N LEU A 914 0.45 -30.69 -7.36
CA LEU A 914 -0.64 -31.60 -7.04
C LEU A 914 -1.36 -31.20 -5.75
N SER A 915 -0.64 -30.82 -4.69
CA SER A 915 -1.27 -30.37 -3.44
C SER A 915 -2.09 -29.11 -3.64
N ILE A 916 -1.63 -28.15 -4.46
CA ILE A 916 -2.39 -26.94 -4.80
C ILE A 916 -3.73 -27.30 -5.47
N LEU A 917 -3.71 -28.18 -6.48
CA LEU A 917 -4.92 -28.60 -7.18
C LEU A 917 -5.88 -29.39 -6.28
N LEU A 918 -5.37 -30.31 -5.47
CA LEU A 918 -6.19 -31.06 -4.51
C LEU A 918 -6.84 -30.14 -3.46
N ASN A 919 -6.12 -29.12 -2.99
CA ASN A 919 -6.67 -28.13 -2.06
C ASN A 919 -7.75 -27.26 -2.73
N ALA A 920 -7.56 -26.88 -4.00
CA ALA A 920 -8.59 -26.17 -4.77
C ALA A 920 -9.87 -27.00 -4.93
N LEU A 921 -9.73 -28.29 -5.27
CA LEU A 921 -10.85 -29.24 -5.36
C LEU A 921 -11.56 -29.47 -4.02
N ASP A 922 -10.80 -29.52 -2.92
CA ASP A 922 -11.36 -29.63 -1.57
C ASP A 922 -12.13 -28.37 -1.15
N ARG A 923 -11.60 -27.17 -1.45
CA ARG A 923 -12.32 -25.90 -1.25
C ARG A 923 -13.62 -25.86 -2.06
N ALA A 924 -13.57 -26.24 -3.33
CA ALA A 924 -14.77 -26.32 -4.18
C ALA A 924 -15.87 -27.19 -3.57
N ALA A 925 -15.51 -28.33 -2.97
CA ALA A 925 -16.47 -29.18 -2.29
C ALA A 925 -17.02 -28.57 -0.99
N ARG A 926 -16.15 -27.98 -0.15
CA ARG A 926 -16.56 -27.44 1.16
C ARG A 926 -17.33 -26.13 1.06
N GLU A 927 -16.92 -25.23 0.19
CA GLU A 927 -17.47 -23.87 0.08
C GLU A 927 -18.63 -23.80 -0.93
N ARG A 928 -18.59 -24.61 -1.99
CA ARG A 928 -19.58 -24.56 -3.08
C ARG A 928 -20.40 -25.84 -3.23
N GLY A 929 -20.10 -26.90 -2.50
CA GLY A 929 -20.78 -28.20 -2.64
C GLY A 929 -20.50 -28.91 -3.97
N VAL A 930 -19.45 -28.48 -4.71
CA VAL A 930 -19.16 -29.02 -6.03
C VAL A 930 -18.21 -30.21 -5.92
N ILE A 931 -18.72 -31.38 -6.28
CA ILE A 931 -17.97 -32.64 -6.38
C ILE A 931 -18.22 -33.26 -7.76
N PRO A 932 -17.24 -33.95 -8.36
CA PRO A 932 -17.47 -34.63 -9.63
C PRO A 932 -18.39 -35.84 -9.47
N ASN A 933 -19.08 -36.17 -10.55
CA ASN A 933 -20.00 -37.31 -10.60
C ASN A 933 -19.27 -38.66 -10.67
N GLY A 934 -19.93 -39.72 -10.19
CA GLY A 934 -19.46 -41.09 -10.34
C GLY A 934 -18.29 -41.48 -9.41
N ASN A 935 -17.49 -42.46 -9.85
CA ASN A 935 -16.43 -43.07 -9.01
C ASN A 935 -15.06 -42.40 -9.17
N ILE A 936 -14.96 -41.30 -9.92
CA ILE A 936 -13.67 -40.71 -10.32
C ILE A 936 -12.90 -40.12 -9.13
N GLY A 937 -13.59 -39.64 -8.10
CA GLY A 937 -12.95 -39.22 -6.85
C GLY A 937 -12.22 -40.33 -6.11
N SER A 938 -12.79 -41.55 -6.10
CA SER A 938 -12.09 -42.71 -5.55
C SER A 938 -10.92 -43.15 -6.43
N MET A 939 -10.96 -42.87 -7.73
CA MET A 939 -9.81 -43.13 -8.61
C MET A 939 -8.66 -42.18 -8.28
N LEU A 940 -8.96 -40.88 -8.13
CA LEU A 940 -7.97 -39.85 -7.80
C LEU A 940 -7.32 -40.08 -6.44
N SER A 941 -8.13 -40.37 -5.41
CA SER A 941 -7.58 -40.63 -4.08
C SER A 941 -6.59 -41.80 -4.10
N ARG A 942 -6.89 -42.87 -4.85
CA ARG A 942 -6.04 -44.07 -4.97
C ARG A 942 -4.79 -43.85 -5.83
N SER A 943 -4.84 -42.97 -6.83
CA SER A 943 -3.69 -42.69 -7.69
C SER A 943 -2.75 -41.64 -7.09
N ALA A 944 -3.28 -40.68 -6.32
CA ALA A 944 -2.54 -39.60 -5.66
C ALA A 944 -1.74 -40.06 -4.42
N VAL A 945 -0.99 -41.16 -4.53
CA VAL A 945 -0.07 -41.66 -3.49
C VAL A 945 1.33 -41.12 -3.76
N VAL A 946 1.43 -39.82 -3.96
CA VAL A 946 2.69 -39.10 -4.22
C VAL A 946 3.35 -38.74 -2.88
N PRO A 947 4.66 -38.99 -2.69
CA PRO A 947 5.36 -38.62 -1.46
C PRO A 947 5.30 -37.12 -1.18
N GLY A 948 5.09 -36.74 0.07
CA GLY A 948 5.05 -35.34 0.51
C GLY A 948 3.93 -35.08 1.52
N LEU A 949 4.26 -34.46 2.65
CA LEU A 949 3.31 -34.12 3.69
C LEU A 949 2.12 -33.27 3.15
N PRO A 950 2.32 -32.25 2.28
CA PRO A 950 1.21 -31.47 1.72
C PRO A 950 0.21 -32.33 0.94
N VAL A 951 0.68 -33.24 0.09
CA VAL A 951 -0.20 -34.13 -0.70
C VAL A 951 -0.98 -35.07 0.20
N GLN A 952 -0.34 -35.68 1.20
CA GLN A 952 -1.01 -36.57 2.15
C GLN A 952 -2.16 -35.86 2.89
N LYS A 953 -1.91 -34.64 3.37
CA LYS A 953 -2.93 -33.80 4.02
C LYS A 953 -4.07 -33.46 3.06
N SER A 954 -3.77 -33.09 1.81
CA SER A 954 -4.78 -32.76 0.81
C SER A 954 -5.65 -33.97 0.44
N VAL A 955 -5.06 -35.16 0.28
CA VAL A 955 -5.81 -36.39 -0.06
C VAL A 955 -6.71 -36.83 1.10
N ALA A 956 -6.24 -36.75 2.35
CA ALA A 956 -7.05 -37.07 3.51
C ALA A 956 -8.31 -36.20 3.57
N ARG A 957 -8.15 -34.87 3.44
CA ARG A 957 -9.28 -33.91 3.39
C ARG A 957 -10.24 -34.20 2.25
N LEU A 958 -9.72 -34.42 1.04
CA LEU A 958 -10.53 -34.68 -0.14
C LEU A 958 -11.43 -35.91 0.04
N ILE A 959 -10.94 -36.98 0.69
CA ILE A 959 -11.75 -38.17 1.00
C ILE A 959 -12.97 -37.80 1.85
N GLY A 960 -12.77 -36.95 2.87
CA GLY A 960 -13.84 -36.48 3.76
C GLY A 960 -14.82 -35.54 3.07
N SER A 961 -14.32 -34.51 2.37
CA SER A 961 -15.16 -33.50 1.71
C SER A 961 -15.97 -34.07 0.54
N TRP A 962 -15.43 -35.06 -0.19
CA TRP A 962 -16.13 -35.73 -1.29
C TRP A 962 -16.94 -36.96 -0.85
N LYS A 963 -17.03 -37.25 0.47
CA LYS A 963 -17.78 -38.38 1.03
C LYS A 963 -17.38 -39.74 0.42
N LEU A 964 -16.09 -39.98 0.21
CA LEU A 964 -15.58 -41.21 -0.42
C LEU A 964 -15.57 -42.40 0.57
N THR A 965 -16.74 -42.90 0.94
CA THR A 965 -16.93 -43.94 1.99
C THR A 965 -16.09 -45.21 1.77
N ARG A 966 -15.85 -45.60 0.52
CA ARG A 966 -15.00 -46.75 0.16
C ARG A 966 -13.55 -46.61 0.61
N GLU A 967 -13.08 -45.38 0.81
CA GLU A 967 -11.71 -45.05 1.21
C GLU A 967 -11.54 -44.94 2.74
N GLY A 968 -12.61 -45.10 3.53
CA GLY A 968 -12.53 -44.99 5.00
C GLY A 968 -11.49 -45.93 5.64
N LYS A 969 -11.32 -47.15 5.12
CA LYS A 969 -10.27 -48.08 5.58
C LYS A 969 -8.85 -47.54 5.40
N ARG A 970 -8.61 -46.67 4.42
CA ARG A 970 -7.32 -46.01 4.23
C ARG A 970 -7.04 -45.02 5.34
N LEU A 971 -8.00 -44.14 5.64
CA LEU A 971 -7.88 -43.16 6.73
C LEU A 971 -7.65 -43.85 8.08
N GLN A 972 -8.32 -44.99 8.32
CA GLN A 972 -8.08 -45.81 9.51
C GLN A 972 -6.62 -46.31 9.59
N ARG A 973 -6.01 -46.71 8.47
CA ARG A 973 -4.59 -47.11 8.45
C ARG A 973 -3.67 -45.93 8.76
N GLU A 974 -3.94 -44.76 8.20
CA GLU A 974 -3.16 -43.53 8.42
C GLU A 974 -3.21 -43.10 9.91
N ILE A 975 -4.37 -43.21 10.57
CA ILE A 975 -4.50 -42.93 12.01
C ILE A 975 -3.64 -43.88 12.87
N ASN A 976 -3.56 -45.16 12.49
CA ASN A 976 -2.89 -46.21 13.27
C ASN A 976 -1.38 -46.34 12.97
N ALA A 977 -0.92 -45.88 11.82
CA ALA A 977 0.48 -45.98 11.40
C ALA A 977 1.39 -45.14 12.30
N ALA A 978 2.48 -45.72 12.80
CA ALA A 978 3.39 -45.05 13.74
C ALA A 978 4.12 -43.87 13.05
N GLU A 979 4.52 -44.10 11.80
CA GLU A 979 5.26 -43.21 10.92
C GLU A 979 4.42 -42.09 10.28
N THR A 980 3.10 -42.09 10.45
CA THR A 980 2.24 -41.02 9.94
C THR A 980 2.30 -39.80 10.84
N ASP A 981 2.53 -38.64 10.23
CA ASP A 981 2.56 -37.33 10.88
C ASP A 981 1.26 -37.04 11.65
N PHE A 982 1.36 -36.39 12.81
CA PHE A 982 0.20 -36.18 13.68
C PHE A 982 -0.88 -35.30 13.05
N GLU A 983 -0.51 -34.31 12.22
CA GLU A 983 -1.49 -33.47 11.53
C GLU A 983 -2.27 -34.27 10.48
N VAL A 984 -1.62 -35.25 9.82
CA VAL A 984 -2.29 -36.17 8.90
C VAL A 984 -3.26 -37.06 9.67
N LYS A 985 -2.91 -37.53 10.86
CA LYS A 985 -3.81 -38.32 11.72
C LYS A 985 -5.04 -37.53 12.15
N GLN A 986 -4.87 -36.26 12.54
CA GLN A 986 -5.98 -35.37 12.88
C GLN A 986 -6.94 -35.18 11.69
N LEU A 987 -6.39 -34.87 10.51
CA LEU A 987 -7.19 -34.71 9.29
C LEU A 987 -7.86 -36.01 8.86
N ALA A 988 -7.20 -37.16 8.99
CA ALA A 988 -7.80 -38.46 8.69
C ALA A 988 -8.97 -38.77 9.63
N ALA A 989 -8.84 -38.44 10.93
CA ALA A 989 -9.92 -38.62 11.90
C ALA A 989 -11.12 -37.70 11.60
N GLU A 990 -10.86 -36.41 11.35
CA GLU A 990 -11.89 -35.45 10.92
C GLU A 990 -12.60 -35.91 9.65
N SER A 991 -11.83 -36.38 8.67
CA SER A 991 -12.34 -36.84 7.38
C SER A 991 -13.21 -38.09 7.53
N LEU A 992 -12.87 -39.03 8.42
CA LEU A 992 -13.74 -40.16 8.78
C LEU A 992 -15.07 -39.70 9.38
N GLY A 993 -15.06 -38.66 10.22
CA GLY A 993 -16.27 -38.05 10.75
C GLY A 993 -17.12 -37.43 9.64
N MET A 994 -16.47 -36.72 8.72
CA MET A 994 -17.12 -36.14 7.55
C MET A 994 -17.74 -37.22 6.65
N LEU A 995 -17.16 -38.41 6.50
CA LEU A 995 -17.78 -39.49 5.71
C LEU A 995 -19.19 -39.82 6.21
N GLY A 996 -19.41 -39.78 7.53
CA GLY A 996 -20.71 -39.97 8.16
C GLY A 996 -21.31 -41.38 8.01
N ASP A 997 -20.58 -42.33 7.43
CA ASP A 997 -21.04 -43.71 7.30
C ASP A 997 -20.86 -44.49 8.63
N ALA A 998 -21.72 -45.48 8.84
CA ALA A 998 -21.75 -46.24 10.10
C ALA A 998 -20.41 -46.92 10.42
N ALA A 999 -19.64 -47.38 9.43
CA ALA A 999 -18.37 -48.04 9.69
C ALA A 999 -17.30 -47.04 10.18
N SER A 1000 -17.25 -45.86 9.59
CA SER A 1000 -16.34 -44.77 10.01
C SER A 1000 -16.67 -44.24 11.40
N LEU A 1001 -17.96 -44.00 11.68
CA LEU A 1001 -18.41 -43.52 13.00
C LEU A 1001 -18.17 -44.55 14.10
N ASN A 1002 -18.45 -45.84 13.84
CA ASN A 1002 -18.17 -46.91 14.79
C ASN A 1002 -16.67 -47.05 15.07
N TYR A 1003 -15.82 -46.90 14.05
CA TYR A 1003 -14.37 -46.89 14.23
C TYR A 1003 -13.93 -45.74 15.14
N LEU A 1004 -14.36 -44.50 14.87
CA LEU A 1004 -13.98 -43.33 15.66
C LEU A 1004 -14.44 -43.45 17.12
N LYS A 1005 -15.65 -43.96 17.34
CA LYS A 1005 -16.15 -44.27 18.69
C LYS A 1005 -15.28 -45.32 19.38
N SER A 1006 -14.97 -46.43 18.70
CA SER A 1006 -14.10 -47.47 19.26
C SER A 1006 -12.68 -46.95 19.57
N LEU A 1007 -12.20 -45.96 18.82
CA LEU A 1007 -10.92 -45.32 19.03
C LEU A 1007 -10.94 -44.42 20.27
N ALA A 1008 -11.99 -43.61 20.43
CA ALA A 1008 -12.21 -42.76 21.61
C ALA A 1008 -12.37 -43.58 22.90
N GLU A 1009 -12.99 -44.77 22.83
CA GLU A 1009 -13.20 -45.69 23.95
C GLU A 1009 -12.03 -46.68 24.16
N SER A 1010 -10.95 -46.58 23.36
CA SER A 1010 -9.84 -47.54 23.40
C SER A 1010 -8.93 -47.33 24.62
N LYS A 1011 -8.07 -48.32 24.92
CA LYS A 1011 -6.99 -48.22 25.93
C LYS A 1011 -5.66 -47.74 25.32
N LYS A 1012 -5.70 -47.01 24.21
CA LYS A 1012 -4.50 -46.44 23.56
C LYS A 1012 -4.06 -45.17 24.30
N SER A 1013 -3.07 -44.45 23.76
CA SER A 1013 -2.66 -43.15 24.32
C SER A 1013 -3.80 -42.13 24.29
N MET A 1014 -3.74 -41.12 25.15
CA MET A 1014 -4.75 -40.07 25.24
C MET A 1014 -4.90 -39.36 23.89
N ASN A 1015 -3.80 -39.04 23.20
CA ASN A 1015 -3.87 -38.47 21.85
C ASN A 1015 -4.62 -39.37 20.84
N GLN A 1016 -4.50 -40.69 20.92
CA GLN A 1016 -5.24 -41.62 20.06
C GLN A 1016 -6.74 -41.60 20.40
N GLN A 1017 -7.11 -41.58 21.69
CA GLN A 1017 -8.51 -41.43 22.11
C GLN A 1017 -9.08 -40.08 21.64
N LEU A 1018 -8.32 -38.99 21.82
CA LEU A 1018 -8.72 -37.63 21.41
C LEU A 1018 -8.87 -37.49 19.89
N LEU A 1019 -8.09 -38.21 19.06
CA LEU A 1019 -8.35 -38.29 17.62
C LEU A 1019 -9.73 -38.87 17.30
N GLY A 1020 -10.16 -39.89 18.03
CA GLY A 1020 -11.52 -40.45 17.91
C GLY A 1020 -12.59 -39.41 18.19
N VAL A 1021 -12.41 -38.61 19.26
CA VAL A 1021 -13.34 -37.52 19.61
C VAL A 1021 -13.29 -36.38 18.59
N TYR A 1022 -12.10 -35.99 18.14
CA TYR A 1022 -11.91 -34.97 17.12
C TYR A 1022 -12.66 -35.32 15.82
N GLY A 1023 -12.56 -36.58 15.39
CA GLY A 1023 -13.31 -37.08 14.24
C GLY A 1023 -14.82 -37.06 14.45
N LEU A 1024 -15.30 -37.56 15.59
CA LEU A 1024 -16.74 -37.56 15.89
C LEU A 1024 -17.32 -36.15 15.95
N ALA A 1025 -16.56 -35.17 16.45
CA ALA A 1025 -16.98 -33.78 16.54
C ALA A 1025 -17.27 -33.14 15.16
N ALA A 1026 -16.69 -33.69 14.09
CA ALA A 1026 -16.98 -33.27 12.71
C ALA A 1026 -18.35 -33.78 12.21
N HIS A 1027 -18.97 -34.75 12.88
CA HIS A 1027 -20.29 -35.31 12.55
C HIS A 1027 -21.35 -34.92 13.58
N ASP A 1028 -21.08 -35.16 14.87
CA ASP A 1028 -22.01 -34.92 15.98
C ASP A 1028 -21.24 -34.42 17.21
N LEU A 1029 -21.34 -33.10 17.45
CA LEU A 1029 -20.73 -32.42 18.58
C LEU A 1029 -21.20 -32.95 19.93
N LYS A 1030 -22.47 -33.33 20.08
CA LYS A 1030 -23.01 -33.81 21.36
C LYS A 1030 -22.50 -35.20 21.66
N GLN A 1031 -22.47 -36.08 20.67
CA GLN A 1031 -21.93 -37.42 20.84
C GLN A 1031 -20.43 -37.39 21.14
N ALA A 1032 -19.68 -36.52 20.47
CA ALA A 1032 -18.26 -36.32 20.71
C ALA A 1032 -17.99 -35.78 22.14
N ALA A 1033 -18.72 -34.74 22.57
CA ALA A 1033 -18.55 -34.13 23.88
C ALA A 1033 -18.78 -35.13 25.04
N LYS A 1034 -19.75 -36.05 24.90
CA LYS A 1034 -20.03 -37.10 25.91
C LYS A 1034 -18.88 -38.05 26.19
N LEU A 1035 -17.99 -38.27 25.24
CA LEU A 1035 -16.85 -39.18 25.38
C LEU A 1035 -15.66 -38.51 26.08
N LEU A 1036 -15.61 -37.17 26.04
CA LEU A 1036 -14.48 -36.39 26.51
C LEU A 1036 -14.22 -36.49 28.03
N PRO A 1037 -15.24 -36.45 28.92
CA PRO A 1037 -15.03 -36.57 30.37
C PRO A 1037 -14.25 -37.81 30.81
N ALA A 1038 -14.49 -38.96 30.17
CA ALA A 1038 -13.82 -40.21 30.52
C ALA A 1038 -12.32 -40.15 30.20
N ILE A 1039 -11.96 -39.55 29.06
CA ILE A 1039 -10.59 -39.40 28.58
C ILE A 1039 -9.84 -38.35 29.43
N LEU A 1040 -10.45 -37.19 29.65
CA LEU A 1040 -9.82 -36.07 30.38
C LEU A 1040 -9.66 -36.30 31.89
N LYS A 1041 -10.23 -37.39 32.41
CA LYS A 1041 -10.02 -37.86 33.79
C LYS A 1041 -8.71 -38.66 33.94
N GLU A 1042 -8.17 -39.20 32.85
CA GLU A 1042 -6.91 -39.94 32.87
C GLU A 1042 -5.71 -39.00 33.05
N ASP A 1043 -4.60 -39.53 33.57
CA ASP A 1043 -3.33 -38.79 33.66
C ASP A 1043 -2.79 -38.53 32.24
N PRO A 1044 -2.65 -37.26 31.81
CA PRO A 1044 -2.21 -36.92 30.46
C PRO A 1044 -0.74 -37.27 30.22
N LYS A 1045 0.05 -37.58 31.26
CA LYS A 1045 1.51 -37.76 31.15
C LYS A 1045 2.13 -36.57 30.39
N GLU A 1046 2.95 -36.85 29.38
CA GLU A 1046 3.58 -35.85 28.51
C GLU A 1046 2.67 -35.32 27.38
N GLU A 1047 1.44 -35.84 27.22
CA GLU A 1047 0.54 -35.44 26.13
C GLU A 1047 -0.26 -34.18 26.50
N ASP A 1048 -0.34 -33.20 25.60
CA ASP A 1048 -1.14 -32.00 25.81
C ASP A 1048 -2.56 -32.18 25.25
N PRO A 1049 -3.62 -32.22 26.08
CA PRO A 1049 -4.99 -32.37 25.60
C PRO A 1049 -5.58 -31.07 25.04
N ALA A 1050 -4.95 -29.91 25.24
CA ALA A 1050 -5.56 -28.61 24.94
C ALA A 1050 -5.98 -28.42 23.47
N TRP A 1051 -5.29 -29.08 22.53
CA TRP A 1051 -5.63 -28.98 21.11
C TRP A 1051 -7.05 -29.48 20.78
N ILE A 1052 -7.64 -30.35 21.62
CA ILE A 1052 -9.00 -30.87 21.38
C ILE A 1052 -10.08 -29.80 21.46
N LEU A 1053 -9.82 -28.69 22.17
CA LEU A 1053 -10.75 -27.57 22.28
C LEU A 1053 -11.12 -27.03 20.90
N THR A 1054 -10.17 -27.01 19.97
CA THR A 1054 -10.38 -26.55 18.59
C THR A 1054 -11.44 -27.37 17.84
N ALA A 1055 -11.70 -28.62 18.24
CA ALA A 1055 -12.77 -29.44 17.67
C ALA A 1055 -14.17 -28.88 17.97
N PHE A 1056 -14.31 -28.16 19.08
CA PHE A 1056 -15.58 -27.62 19.56
C PHE A 1056 -15.67 -26.10 19.37
N THR A 1057 -14.61 -25.35 19.68
CA THR A 1057 -14.64 -23.87 19.66
C THR A 1057 -14.72 -23.29 18.25
N ARG A 1058 -14.25 -24.02 17.22
CA ARG A 1058 -14.38 -23.61 15.82
C ARG A 1058 -15.76 -23.88 15.21
N ARG A 1059 -16.65 -24.58 15.93
CA ARG A 1059 -17.97 -24.98 15.42
C ARG A 1059 -19.06 -24.26 16.21
N LYS A 1060 -20.05 -23.71 15.50
CA LYS A 1060 -21.15 -22.92 16.08
C LYS A 1060 -21.82 -23.68 17.24
N GLY A 1061 -21.84 -23.06 18.43
CA GLY A 1061 -22.42 -23.63 19.65
C GLY A 1061 -21.62 -24.77 20.30
N GLY A 1062 -20.48 -25.18 19.73
CA GLY A 1062 -19.68 -26.30 20.23
C GLY A 1062 -19.08 -26.04 21.60
N GLY A 1063 -18.64 -24.81 21.90
CA GLY A 1063 -18.13 -24.44 23.23
C GLY A 1063 -19.17 -24.62 24.34
N ALA A 1064 -20.43 -24.26 24.10
CA ALA A 1064 -21.51 -24.43 25.07
C ALA A 1064 -21.89 -25.90 25.29
N ILE A 1065 -21.92 -26.70 24.22
CA ILE A 1065 -22.16 -28.15 24.29
C ILE A 1065 -21.06 -28.82 25.11
N LEU A 1066 -19.80 -28.45 24.84
CA LEU A 1066 -18.65 -28.96 25.56
C LEU A 1066 -18.70 -28.59 27.05
N ALA A 1067 -19.00 -27.32 27.36
CA ALA A 1067 -19.11 -26.82 28.73
C ALA A 1067 -20.14 -27.60 29.54
N GLU A 1068 -21.33 -27.86 28.97
CA GLU A 1068 -22.41 -28.56 29.67
C GLU A 1068 -22.02 -30.01 30.02
N GLU A 1069 -21.38 -30.74 29.11
CA GLU A 1069 -20.93 -32.12 29.36
C GLU A 1069 -19.79 -32.19 30.40
N LEU A 1070 -18.96 -31.14 30.50
CA LEU A 1070 -17.85 -31.08 31.45
C LEU A 1070 -18.24 -30.55 32.84
N LYS A 1071 -19.38 -29.87 32.97
CA LYS A 1071 -19.83 -29.20 34.20
C LYS A 1071 -19.88 -30.10 35.44
N ALA A 1072 -20.18 -31.40 35.26
CA ALA A 1072 -20.24 -32.38 36.34
C ALA A 1072 -19.07 -33.40 36.30
N ALA A 1073 -18.12 -33.23 35.39
CA ALA A 1073 -17.01 -34.15 35.19
C ALA A 1073 -15.87 -33.88 36.19
N SER A 1074 -15.34 -34.95 36.81
CA SER A 1074 -14.10 -34.86 37.58
C SER A 1074 -12.92 -35.05 36.62
N LEU A 1075 -12.27 -33.94 36.26
CA LEU A 1075 -11.13 -33.88 35.35
C LEU A 1075 -9.80 -34.02 36.09
N HIS A 1076 -8.76 -34.51 35.40
CA HIS A 1076 -7.43 -34.60 35.98
C HIS A 1076 -6.82 -33.19 36.19
N PRO A 1077 -6.17 -32.88 37.33
CA PRO A 1077 -5.67 -31.53 37.62
C PRO A 1077 -4.70 -30.97 36.56
N LEU A 1078 -3.81 -31.80 36.01
CA LEU A 1078 -2.89 -31.39 34.94
C LEU A 1078 -3.63 -31.03 33.64
N VAL A 1079 -4.72 -31.73 33.32
CA VAL A 1079 -5.56 -31.46 32.15
C VAL A 1079 -6.26 -30.11 32.32
N THR A 1080 -6.88 -29.90 33.47
CA THR A 1080 -7.54 -28.63 33.83
C THR A 1080 -6.55 -27.46 33.75
N SER A 1081 -5.31 -27.64 34.24
CA SER A 1081 -4.28 -26.60 34.18
C SER A 1081 -3.83 -26.29 32.75
N ARG A 1082 -3.60 -27.30 31.91
CA ARG A 1082 -3.15 -27.11 30.51
C ARG A 1082 -4.24 -26.47 29.65
N ILE A 1083 -5.48 -26.92 29.79
CA ILE A 1083 -6.63 -26.33 29.08
C ILE A 1083 -6.88 -24.89 29.54
N ARG A 1084 -6.83 -24.61 30.85
CA ARG A 1084 -6.99 -23.25 31.37
C ARG A 1084 -5.93 -22.30 30.80
N GLN A 1085 -4.67 -22.73 30.75
CA GLN A 1085 -3.60 -21.94 30.16
C GLN A 1085 -3.89 -21.65 28.68
N ALA A 1086 -4.35 -22.64 27.92
CA ALA A 1086 -4.72 -22.46 26.53
C ALA A 1086 -5.93 -21.50 26.34
N LEU A 1087 -6.93 -21.53 27.22
CA LEU A 1087 -8.07 -20.60 27.17
C LEU A 1087 -7.63 -19.14 27.40
N ILE A 1088 -6.67 -18.92 28.30
CA ILE A 1088 -6.08 -17.59 28.57
C ILE A 1088 -5.27 -17.12 27.35
N GLU A 1089 -4.40 -17.99 26.82
CA GLU A 1089 -3.54 -17.66 25.68
C GLU A 1089 -4.34 -17.38 24.40
N THR A 1090 -5.45 -18.11 24.19
CA THR A 1090 -6.34 -17.95 23.03
C THR A 1090 -7.36 -16.82 23.18
N GLY A 1091 -7.56 -16.27 24.39
CA GLY A 1091 -8.51 -15.19 24.65
C GLY A 1091 -9.98 -15.62 24.56
N GLU A 1092 -10.29 -16.87 24.91
CA GLU A 1092 -11.68 -17.37 24.94
C GLU A 1092 -12.52 -16.60 25.97
N THR A 1093 -13.72 -16.15 25.57
CA THR A 1093 -14.61 -15.31 26.40
C THR A 1093 -15.86 -16.04 26.88
N SER A 1094 -16.07 -17.30 26.47
CA SER A 1094 -17.20 -18.11 26.91
C SER A 1094 -17.11 -18.43 28.41
N GLN A 1095 -17.84 -17.66 29.22
CA GLN A 1095 -17.87 -17.85 30.68
C GLN A 1095 -18.29 -19.27 31.07
N THR A 1096 -19.25 -19.85 30.35
CA THR A 1096 -19.69 -21.23 30.59
C THR A 1096 -18.58 -22.26 30.38
N LEU A 1097 -17.73 -22.06 29.36
CA LEU A 1097 -16.61 -22.95 29.08
C LEU A 1097 -15.47 -22.73 30.08
N ILE A 1098 -15.19 -21.48 30.45
CA ILE A 1098 -14.22 -21.13 31.49
C ILE A 1098 -14.62 -21.77 32.84
N ASP A 1099 -15.89 -21.66 33.21
CA ASP A 1099 -16.43 -22.20 34.45
C ASP A 1099 -16.32 -23.73 34.51
N ALA A 1100 -16.52 -24.40 33.36
CA ALA A 1100 -16.40 -25.86 33.24
C ALA A 1100 -14.99 -26.39 33.56
N PHE A 1101 -13.96 -25.55 33.51
CA PHE A 1101 -12.59 -25.87 33.92
C PHE A 1101 -12.20 -25.21 35.26
N GLY A 1102 -13.16 -25.02 36.16
CA GLY A 1102 -12.96 -24.64 37.57
C GLY A 1102 -12.92 -23.14 37.82
N GLY A 1103 -13.91 -22.42 37.28
CA GLY A 1103 -13.97 -20.96 37.19
C GLY A 1103 -13.60 -20.15 38.43
N ALA A 1104 -12.96 -19.00 38.18
CA ALA A 1104 -13.02 -17.75 38.94
C ALA A 1104 -12.26 -16.69 38.13
N VAL A 1105 -12.97 -15.79 37.42
CA VAL A 1105 -12.33 -14.61 36.81
C VAL A 1105 -13.13 -13.30 37.00
N MET A 1106 -14.48 -13.30 37.10
CA MET A 1106 -15.23 -12.06 36.85
C MET A 1106 -16.16 -11.50 37.96
N GLN A 1107 -16.53 -12.22 39.02
CA GLN A 1107 -17.62 -11.79 39.93
C GLN A 1107 -17.31 -10.57 40.84
N ASP A 1108 -16.05 -10.25 41.10
CA ASP A 1108 -15.60 -9.03 41.80
C ASP A 1108 -14.78 -8.11 40.89
N SER A 1109 -14.95 -8.24 39.57
CA SER A 1109 -14.19 -7.45 38.60
C SER A 1109 -14.58 -5.97 38.65
N LEU A 1110 -13.58 -5.12 38.41
CA LEU A 1110 -13.76 -3.67 38.23
C LEU A 1110 -14.82 -3.36 37.16
N GLU A 1111 -14.91 -4.18 36.12
CA GLU A 1111 -15.90 -4.04 35.04
C GLU A 1111 -17.35 -4.11 35.56
N ALA A 1112 -17.66 -5.08 36.42
CA ALA A 1112 -19.00 -5.23 37.01
C ALA A 1112 -19.37 -4.09 37.97
N GLN A 1113 -18.38 -3.40 38.55
CA GLN A 1113 -18.58 -2.20 39.36
C GLN A 1113 -18.85 -0.98 38.46
N LEU A 1114 -18.01 -0.75 37.45
CA LEU A 1114 -18.14 0.38 36.52
C LEU A 1114 -19.44 0.34 35.70
N LEU A 1115 -19.97 -0.84 35.39
CA LEU A 1115 -21.25 -0.98 34.67
C LEU A 1115 -22.47 -0.46 35.43
N LYS A 1116 -22.36 -0.25 36.76
CA LYS A 1116 -23.42 0.28 37.62
C LYS A 1116 -23.35 1.80 37.81
N GLU A 1117 -22.22 2.41 37.45
CA GLU A 1117 -21.98 3.84 37.55
C GLU A 1117 -22.65 4.62 36.40
N ASN A 1118 -22.84 5.93 36.59
CA ASN A 1118 -23.38 6.81 35.56
C ASN A 1118 -22.32 7.11 34.49
N VAL A 1119 -22.63 6.81 33.22
CA VAL A 1119 -21.72 7.02 32.08
C VAL A 1119 -21.26 8.47 31.94
N LEU A 1120 -22.14 9.44 32.21
CA LEU A 1120 -21.82 10.87 32.08
C LEU A 1120 -20.85 11.32 33.19
N GLU A 1121 -21.01 10.79 34.40
CA GLU A 1121 -20.11 11.05 35.53
C GLU A 1121 -18.74 10.39 35.29
N LEU A 1122 -18.72 9.15 34.79
CA LEU A 1122 -17.49 8.47 34.38
C LEU A 1122 -16.77 9.20 33.25
N ALA A 1123 -17.50 9.71 32.25
CA ALA A 1123 -16.91 10.49 31.16
C ALA A 1123 -16.38 11.84 31.63
N THR A 1124 -17.04 12.48 32.60
CA THR A 1124 -16.57 13.71 33.24
C THR A 1124 -15.30 13.44 34.05
N ALA A 1125 -15.31 12.42 34.91
CA ALA A 1125 -14.14 12.02 35.70
C ALA A 1125 -12.95 11.62 34.82
N ALA A 1126 -13.18 10.84 33.75
CA ALA A 1126 -12.14 10.47 32.80
C ALA A 1126 -11.56 11.69 32.06
N ARG A 1127 -12.35 12.75 31.84
CA ARG A 1127 -11.91 13.99 31.20
C ARG A 1127 -11.13 14.90 32.16
N GLU A 1128 -11.58 15.02 33.41
CA GLU A 1128 -11.00 15.93 34.40
C GLU A 1128 -9.76 15.36 35.08
N GLU A 1129 -9.77 14.06 35.39
CA GLU A 1129 -8.77 13.38 36.22
C GLU A 1129 -7.95 12.33 35.44
N GLY A 1130 -8.33 12.05 34.18
CA GLY A 1130 -7.67 11.04 33.36
C GLY A 1130 -6.26 11.43 32.91
N ASP A 1131 -5.40 10.41 32.78
CA ASP A 1131 -4.05 10.54 32.22
C ASP A 1131 -3.98 9.77 30.89
N ALA A 1132 -3.80 10.52 29.80
CA ALA A 1132 -3.75 9.96 28.44
C ALA A 1132 -2.54 9.04 28.20
N ALA A 1133 -1.38 9.35 28.78
CA ALA A 1133 -0.19 8.53 28.64
C ALA A 1133 -0.36 7.19 29.38
N ARG A 1134 -0.97 7.22 30.57
CA ARG A 1134 -1.35 6.02 31.31
C ARG A 1134 -2.42 5.22 30.57
N GLY A 1135 -3.42 5.89 30.00
CA GLY A 1135 -4.47 5.27 29.19
C GLY A 1135 -3.89 4.53 27.97
N GLU A 1136 -2.94 5.14 27.26
CA GLU A 1136 -2.25 4.49 26.14
C GLU A 1136 -1.44 3.27 26.60
N GLN A 1137 -0.69 3.38 27.70
CA GLN A 1137 0.03 2.24 28.27
C GLN A 1137 -0.90 1.08 28.62
N ILE A 1138 -2.10 1.36 29.12
CA ILE A 1138 -3.13 0.34 29.40
C ILE A 1138 -3.65 -0.25 28.08
N PHE A 1139 -4.05 0.58 27.12
CA PHE A 1139 -4.56 0.11 25.82
C PHE A 1139 -3.58 -0.82 25.08
N ARG A 1140 -2.28 -0.56 25.20
CA ARG A 1140 -1.21 -1.33 24.54
C ARG A 1140 -0.76 -2.59 25.29
N ARG A 1141 -1.38 -2.92 26.43
CA ARG A 1141 -1.06 -4.15 27.17
C ARG A 1141 -1.45 -5.38 26.35
N ASN A 1142 -0.51 -6.31 26.19
CA ASN A 1142 -0.75 -7.59 25.52
C ASN A 1142 -1.88 -8.39 26.19
N GLU A 1143 -2.07 -8.18 27.49
CA GLU A 1143 -3.08 -8.84 28.31
C GLU A 1143 -4.51 -8.35 28.03
N LEU A 1144 -4.71 -7.13 27.50
CA LEU A 1144 -6.04 -6.52 27.36
C LEU A 1144 -6.71 -6.75 25.99
N ALA A 1145 -6.05 -7.47 25.06
CA ALA A 1145 -6.56 -7.87 23.75
C ALA A 1145 -7.13 -6.76 22.83
N CYS A 1146 -7.22 -5.50 23.27
CA CYS A 1146 -7.72 -4.38 22.45
C CYS A 1146 -6.91 -4.23 21.15
N MET A 1147 -5.57 -4.28 21.28
CA MET A 1147 -4.61 -4.26 20.18
C MET A 1147 -4.56 -5.57 19.37
N LYS A 1148 -5.32 -6.62 19.73
CA LYS A 1148 -5.49 -7.81 18.87
C LYS A 1148 -6.59 -7.60 17.83
N CYS A 1149 -7.47 -6.63 18.06
CA CYS A 1149 -8.58 -6.33 17.16
C CYS A 1149 -8.46 -4.94 16.54
N HIS A 1150 -8.17 -3.92 17.32
CA HIS A 1150 -8.17 -2.52 16.86
C HIS A 1150 -6.77 -2.00 16.58
N SER A 1151 -6.66 -1.17 15.54
CA SER A 1151 -5.52 -0.27 15.36
C SER A 1151 -5.79 1.08 16.04
N ILE A 1152 -4.72 1.73 16.51
CA ILE A 1152 -4.69 3.18 16.74
C ILE A 1152 -3.60 3.73 15.85
N SER A 1153 -3.97 4.59 14.90
CA SER A 1153 -3.02 5.23 13.98
C SER A 1153 -2.19 4.19 13.23
N ASN A 1154 -2.86 3.15 12.71
CA ASN A 1154 -2.25 1.99 12.05
C ASN A 1154 -1.31 1.12 12.92
N ALA A 1155 -1.20 1.38 14.23
CA ALA A 1155 -0.55 0.47 15.16
C ALA A 1155 -1.57 -0.53 15.71
N GLY A 1156 -1.50 -1.78 15.23
CA GLY A 1156 -2.43 -2.87 15.55
C GLY A 1156 -2.99 -3.53 14.28
N PRO A 1157 -3.63 -4.71 14.38
CA PRO A 1157 -4.25 -5.41 13.27
C PRO A 1157 -5.53 -4.71 12.80
N VAL A 1158 -5.84 -4.83 11.51
CA VAL A 1158 -7.04 -4.24 10.88
C VAL A 1158 -8.23 -5.22 10.95
N LEU A 1159 -8.46 -5.80 12.13
CA LEU A 1159 -9.58 -6.73 12.34
C LEU A 1159 -10.85 -5.99 12.79
N GLY A 1160 -10.68 -4.96 13.61
CA GLY A 1160 -11.66 -3.97 14.04
C GLY A 1160 -11.27 -2.58 13.53
N PRO A 1161 -12.14 -1.57 13.67
CA PRO A 1161 -11.87 -0.23 13.14
C PRO A 1161 -10.69 0.45 13.81
N ASP A 1162 -9.97 1.26 13.04
CA ASP A 1162 -8.99 2.21 13.58
C ASP A 1162 -9.70 3.23 14.49
N LEU A 1163 -9.20 3.34 15.72
CA LEU A 1163 -9.76 4.19 16.76
C LEU A 1163 -9.08 5.56 16.86
N ALA A 1164 -8.07 5.88 16.03
CA ALA A 1164 -7.36 7.16 16.08
C ALA A 1164 -8.27 8.39 15.95
N ALA A 1165 -9.30 8.29 15.11
CA ALA A 1165 -10.22 9.40 14.87
C ALA A 1165 -11.34 9.51 15.92
N ILE A 1166 -11.57 8.48 16.75
CA ILE A 1166 -12.79 8.40 17.58
C ILE A 1166 -12.88 9.54 18.59
N GLY A 1167 -11.75 9.95 19.18
CA GLY A 1167 -11.68 11.07 20.11
C GLY A 1167 -11.97 12.44 19.48
N SER A 1168 -11.80 12.57 18.16
CA SER A 1168 -12.11 13.79 17.39
C SER A 1168 -13.51 13.78 16.76
N SER A 1169 -14.09 12.60 16.54
CA SER A 1169 -15.35 12.42 15.82
C SER A 1169 -16.55 12.07 16.70
N SER A 1170 -16.33 11.70 17.97
CA SER A 1170 -17.37 11.19 18.87
C SER A 1170 -17.28 11.85 20.25
N PRO A 1171 -18.43 12.07 20.94
CA PRO A 1171 -18.43 12.69 22.26
C PRO A 1171 -17.94 11.71 23.35
N PRO A 1172 -17.35 12.19 24.46
CA PRO A 1172 -16.71 11.34 25.48
C PRO A 1172 -17.64 10.31 26.17
N ASP A 1173 -18.91 10.66 26.37
CA ASP A 1173 -19.93 9.77 26.95
C ASP A 1173 -20.22 8.56 26.07
N TYR A 1174 -20.27 8.77 24.75
CA TYR A 1174 -20.38 7.70 23.77
C TYR A 1174 -19.18 6.73 23.84
N ILE A 1175 -17.97 7.26 24.02
CA ILE A 1175 -16.75 6.46 24.11
C ILE A 1175 -16.76 5.60 25.38
N VAL A 1176 -17.10 6.17 26.54
CA VAL A 1176 -17.17 5.43 27.81
C VAL A 1176 -18.22 4.32 27.76
N ASP A 1177 -19.41 4.58 27.22
CA ASP A 1177 -20.43 3.53 27.06
C ASP A 1177 -19.96 2.41 26.13
N SER A 1178 -19.24 2.76 25.06
CA SER A 1178 -18.68 1.78 24.12
C SER A 1178 -17.56 0.92 24.74
N PHE A 1179 -16.77 1.46 25.68
CA PHE A 1179 -15.78 0.67 26.42
C PHE A 1179 -16.42 -0.30 27.41
N LEU A 1180 -17.46 0.13 28.11
CA LEU A 1180 -18.17 -0.71 29.08
C LEU A 1180 -19.09 -1.73 28.41
N ARG A 1181 -19.59 -1.43 27.21
CA ARG A 1181 -20.55 -2.26 26.47
C ARG A 1181 -20.15 -2.38 24.98
N PRO A 1182 -19.00 -3.00 24.67
CA PRO A 1182 -18.44 -3.02 23.32
C PRO A 1182 -19.32 -3.71 22.27
N SER A 1183 -20.25 -4.58 22.69
CA SER A 1183 -21.19 -5.26 21.79
C SER A 1183 -22.51 -4.53 21.59
N LYS A 1184 -22.73 -3.37 22.23
CA LYS A 1184 -23.99 -2.60 22.16
C LYS A 1184 -24.17 -1.92 20.80
N VAL A 1185 -23.08 -1.42 20.22
CA VAL A 1185 -23.03 -0.79 18.91
C VAL A 1185 -21.76 -1.27 18.20
N ILE A 1186 -21.91 -1.88 17.03
CA ILE A 1186 -20.78 -2.31 16.19
C ILE A 1186 -20.72 -1.36 14.99
N LYS A 1187 -19.52 -0.92 14.63
CA LYS A 1187 -19.31 -0.05 13.47
C LYS A 1187 -19.62 -0.81 12.18
N GLU A 1188 -20.29 -0.13 11.25
CA GLU A 1188 -20.58 -0.65 9.90
C GLU A 1188 -19.30 -1.20 9.23
N PHE A 1189 -19.43 -2.30 8.49
CA PHE A 1189 -18.34 -3.10 7.87
C PHE A 1189 -17.53 -3.96 8.84
N TYR A 1190 -17.79 -3.88 10.14
CA TYR A 1190 -17.19 -4.73 11.17
C TYR A 1190 -18.23 -5.60 11.87
N GLU A 1191 -19.44 -5.69 11.33
CA GLU A 1191 -20.41 -6.68 11.80
C GLU A 1191 -19.85 -8.09 11.58
N SER A 1192 -19.93 -8.92 12.62
CA SER A 1192 -19.55 -10.32 12.54
C SER A 1192 -20.51 -11.08 11.63
N ILE A 1193 -20.16 -11.27 10.37
CA ILE A 1193 -20.81 -12.23 9.47
C ILE A 1193 -20.16 -13.60 9.68
N MET A 1194 -20.90 -14.54 10.26
CA MET A 1194 -20.53 -15.96 10.19
C MET A 1194 -20.79 -16.44 8.76
N VAL A 1195 -19.71 -16.56 7.97
CA VAL A 1195 -19.73 -17.21 6.64
C VAL A 1195 -19.73 -18.72 6.80
#